data_AF-A0A9E0I0I3-F1
#
_entry.id   AF-A0A9E0I0I3-F1
#
_cell.length_a   1.000
_cell.length_b   1.000
_cell.length_c   1.000
_cell.angle_alpha   90.00
_cell.angle_beta   90.00
_cell.angle_gamma   90.00
#
_symmetry.space_group_name_H-M   'P 1'
#
loop_
_entity.id
_entity.type
_entity.pdbx_description
1 polymer ?
#
loop_
_entity_poly.entity_id
_entity_poly.type
_entity_poly.pdbx_seq_one_letter_code
_entity_poly.pdbx_strand_id
1 'polypeptide(L)'
;MSSYNLLFFLFLTSVALFPFTSVQAEELHDSGKSAFPVPPHIDAYAKLGSDRRLTGTEAFLPLSWNGKFLSFADLRFVTDDADGQEVNAGLGVRRVSDDASYILGGYGFLDRRRSSTDHLYTQLTLGTEFLTENWDFRVNAYAPLSQEKTLSETTLPTALSLSGTGIIASGGTSTSKEKPLFGADFEVGTKLSFLNKTIFEDTRAYAGAYHFDASDVDSMNGTRFRIETAPLEWLRFGAEIQNDTIRGETSFVEARVRFPLDFWNKSAKQKSLQPKEGISKRLDTRIVRDVDVVTQTNAQALTQTETVLNTTTGTAQKIYTVDNTASPGGDGSNERPFTTLASAQAAAAAHDIIYVRAGDGTTTGMNTGMTLANTGQKLIGSGTNLTFDTNMMRLPNMPSNISSGSLIRAATTAPTITNAAGNGIFITGDSVEVAGLNVSAASNNGIYAYNAGNVTIRDLTATGNANDGILVEANGAGINLTGTEIERVNALNNRNGIRLYAQTNASLAAKVESSTVTSNTQHGIVVYDDSTAGNVDADLGGGSQGSAGLNSITGNTHEDLALEADGATVSAENNWWGQAGGPLTTDLYQGTPLNDDLVMHWTFDNGTATDRSGNGYNGTLINSPTPSSGALDFNNPADSESVQGVDVNESDTGNELSVFLRIRPDSLITTQTVLSKWEYTNGGAENSWGMRAANADATNFIFFVAANGDAGNNYFVTSDLALTTGVWTNIGFVYNGAGVANTDKLKTFKNSVQMNGAFFGTIPSVLHASTQPILAAYPLINNPAFAQHFDGQIDDVRIYNRALSTPEIAEIHRMDTTSTINTTGSLSSAP
;
A
#
# COMPACT_ATOMS: atom_id res chain seq x y z
N MET A 1 -15.17 -31.59 31.81
CA MET A 1 -15.36 -32.89 32.49
C MET A 1 -16.60 -33.52 31.91
N SER A 2 -16.43 -34.32 30.86
CA SER A 2 -17.48 -34.83 29.99
C SER A 2 -17.76 -36.30 30.25
N SER A 3 -18.90 -36.74 29.71
CA SER A 3 -19.59 -38.03 29.76
C SER A 3 -18.75 -39.30 29.54
N TYR A 4 -17.45 -39.19 29.21
CA TYR A 4 -16.54 -40.30 28.89
C TYR A 4 -16.18 -41.17 30.10
N ASN A 5 -16.22 -40.61 31.31
CA ASN A 5 -15.91 -41.39 32.52
C ASN A 5 -17.01 -42.39 32.90
N LEU A 6 -18.24 -42.24 32.40
CA LEU A 6 -19.37 -43.07 32.82
C LEU A 6 -19.39 -44.44 32.13
N LEU A 7 -19.04 -44.52 30.84
CA LEU A 7 -18.98 -45.80 30.10
C LEU A 7 -17.78 -46.66 30.54
N PHE A 8 -16.63 -46.02 30.81
CA PHE A 8 -15.44 -46.71 31.32
C PHE A 8 -15.66 -47.24 32.75
N PHE A 9 -16.37 -46.48 33.60
CA PHE A 9 -16.78 -46.96 34.92
C PHE A 9 -17.81 -48.09 34.86
N LEU A 10 -18.78 -48.03 33.94
CA LEU A 10 -19.78 -49.10 33.75
C LEU A 10 -19.15 -50.42 33.30
N PHE A 11 -18.09 -50.37 32.48
CA PHE A 11 -17.34 -51.56 32.06
C PHE A 11 -16.44 -52.14 33.17
N LEU A 12 -15.83 -51.30 34.01
CA LEU A 12 -15.11 -51.78 35.21
C LEU A 12 -16.07 -52.42 36.23
N THR A 13 -17.30 -51.93 36.36
CA THR A 13 -18.28 -52.49 37.31
C THR A 13 -18.85 -53.86 36.90
N SER A 14 -18.83 -54.23 35.61
CA SER A 14 -19.24 -55.57 35.17
C SER A 14 -18.11 -56.61 35.26
N VAL A 15 -16.85 -56.18 35.15
CA VAL A 15 -15.67 -57.04 35.37
C VAL A 15 -15.39 -57.26 36.87
N ALA A 16 -15.79 -56.32 37.74
CA ALA A 16 -15.61 -56.41 39.19
C ALA A 16 -16.57 -57.36 39.93
N LEU A 17 -17.48 -58.06 39.24
CA LEU A 17 -18.42 -59.02 39.84
C LEU A 17 -17.95 -60.50 39.78
N PHE A 18 -16.68 -60.75 39.49
CA PHE A 18 -16.07 -62.06 39.73
C PHE A 18 -15.42 -62.08 41.12
N PRO A 19 -15.89 -62.92 42.08
CA PRO A 19 -15.18 -63.08 43.33
C PRO A 19 -13.83 -63.75 43.04
N PHE A 20 -12.74 -62.99 43.13
CA PHE A 20 -11.40 -63.54 43.25
C PHE A 20 -11.31 -64.24 44.60
N THR A 21 -11.60 -65.54 44.65
CA THR A 21 -11.17 -66.36 45.78
C THR A 21 -9.67 -66.54 45.68
N SER A 22 -8.96 -66.07 46.70
CA SER A 22 -7.53 -66.28 46.89
C SER A 22 -7.23 -67.78 46.85
N VAL A 23 -6.55 -68.24 45.80
CA VAL A 23 -5.92 -69.56 45.81
C VAL A 23 -4.66 -69.44 46.66
N GLN A 24 -4.72 -69.94 47.89
CA GLN A 24 -3.52 -70.22 48.68
C GLN A 24 -2.64 -71.19 47.88
N ALA A 25 -1.38 -70.82 47.70
CA ALA A 25 -0.35 -71.73 47.24
C ALA A 25 -0.06 -72.71 48.38
N GLU A 26 -0.67 -73.90 48.31
CA GLU A 26 -0.38 -75.02 49.19
C GLU A 26 0.29 -76.13 48.37
N GLU A 27 1.08 -76.94 49.06
CA GLU A 27 2.25 -77.68 48.60
C GLU A 27 2.07 -78.57 47.36
N LEU A 28 3.16 -78.60 46.57
CA LEU A 28 3.46 -79.62 45.58
C LEU A 28 3.32 -81.03 46.18
N HIS A 29 2.32 -81.77 45.72
CA HIS A 29 2.32 -83.23 45.80
C HIS A 29 2.01 -83.83 44.42
N ASP A 30 2.90 -84.72 44.01
CA ASP A 30 2.93 -85.44 42.74
C ASP A 30 1.65 -86.25 42.48
N SER A 31 0.93 -85.90 41.41
CA SER A 31 0.07 -86.82 40.68
C SER A 31 -0.14 -86.34 39.24
N GLY A 32 0.62 -86.91 38.30
CA GLY A 32 0.27 -86.98 36.87
C GLY A 32 0.16 -85.65 36.12
N LYS A 33 1.23 -85.26 35.41
CA LYS A 33 1.18 -84.19 34.39
C LYS A 33 0.10 -84.52 33.35
N SER A 34 -1.09 -83.94 33.53
CA SER A 34 -2.11 -83.83 32.49
C SER A 34 -1.47 -83.10 31.32
N ALA A 35 -1.33 -83.78 30.18
CA ALA A 35 -0.86 -83.14 28.96
C ALA A 35 -1.76 -81.93 28.68
N PHE A 36 -1.15 -80.81 28.27
CA PHE A 36 -1.93 -79.64 27.86
C PHE A 36 -3.01 -80.06 26.87
N PRO A 37 -4.23 -79.51 26.98
CA PRO A 37 -5.32 -79.94 26.15
C PRO A 37 -5.03 -79.54 24.69
N VAL A 38 -4.26 -78.47 24.45
CA VAL A 38 -3.85 -78.03 23.12
C VAL A 38 -2.32 -77.87 23.09
N PRO A 39 -1.62 -78.27 22.01
CA PRO A 39 -0.19 -78.08 21.92
C PRO A 39 0.18 -76.61 21.66
N PRO A 40 1.37 -76.16 22.09
CA PRO A 40 1.93 -74.91 21.59
C PRO A 40 2.05 -74.97 20.07
N HIS A 41 1.78 -73.86 19.40
CA HIS A 41 1.86 -73.78 17.95
C HIS A 41 2.22 -72.39 17.48
N ILE A 42 2.72 -72.33 16.25
CA ILE A 42 3.00 -71.08 15.53
C ILE A 42 2.14 -71.06 14.29
N ASP A 43 1.38 -70.00 14.08
CA ASP A 43 0.67 -69.71 12.85
C ASP A 43 1.47 -68.69 12.03
N ALA A 44 1.73 -68.99 10.76
CA ALA A 44 2.20 -68.02 9.78
C ALA A 44 1.05 -67.69 8.83
N TYR A 45 0.83 -66.41 8.54
CA TYR A 45 -0.27 -65.99 7.67
C TYR A 45 0.10 -64.84 6.74
N ALA A 46 -0.61 -64.79 5.62
CA ALA A 46 -0.64 -63.66 4.72
C ALA A 46 -2.09 -63.23 4.52
N LYS A 47 -2.35 -61.93 4.67
CA LYS A 47 -3.66 -61.30 4.46
C LYS A 47 -3.50 -60.25 3.38
N LEU A 48 -4.01 -60.53 2.18
CA LEU A 48 -3.91 -59.68 1.00
C LEU A 48 -5.20 -58.89 0.86
N GLY A 49 -5.11 -57.56 0.90
CA GLY A 49 -6.27 -56.68 0.76
C GLY A 49 -6.25 -55.77 -0.46
N SER A 50 -7.36 -55.06 -0.66
CA SER A 50 -7.53 -54.04 -1.71
C SER A 50 -6.50 -52.92 -1.57
N ASP A 51 -6.24 -52.48 -0.34
CA ASP A 51 -5.47 -51.26 -0.05
C ASP A 51 -4.25 -51.49 0.84
N ARG A 52 -4.05 -52.73 1.33
CA ARG A 52 -2.93 -53.08 2.21
C ARG A 52 -2.66 -54.58 2.20
N ARG A 53 -1.40 -54.98 2.39
CA ARG A 53 -0.97 -56.38 2.54
C ARG A 53 -0.32 -56.59 3.90
N LEU A 54 -0.76 -57.61 4.62
CA LEU A 54 -0.22 -57.97 5.93
C LEU A 54 0.43 -59.34 5.86
N THR A 55 1.61 -59.48 6.47
CA THR A 55 2.22 -60.77 6.76
C THR A 55 2.56 -60.85 8.23
N GLY A 56 2.29 -62.00 8.85
CA GLY A 56 2.48 -62.12 10.28
C GLY A 56 2.76 -63.54 10.76
N THR A 57 3.32 -63.59 11.96
CA THR A 57 3.56 -64.81 12.72
C THR A 57 2.93 -64.66 14.10
N GLU A 58 2.22 -65.68 14.55
CA GLU A 58 1.52 -65.73 15.84
C GLU A 58 1.93 -67.00 16.57
N ALA A 59 2.38 -66.88 17.82
CA ALA A 59 2.77 -68.00 18.66
C ALA A 59 1.81 -68.11 19.84
N PHE A 60 1.12 -69.25 19.91
CA PHE A 60 0.24 -69.60 21.03
C PHE A 60 0.95 -70.56 21.97
N LEU A 61 1.04 -70.18 23.24
CA LEU A 61 1.78 -70.91 24.26
C LEU A 61 0.85 -71.20 25.45
N PRO A 62 0.35 -72.44 25.62
CA PRO A 62 -0.40 -72.81 26.81
C PRO A 62 0.54 -72.80 28.04
N LEU A 63 0.12 -72.14 29.12
CA LEU A 63 0.93 -71.91 30.33
C LEU A 63 0.50 -72.82 31.48
N SER A 64 -0.81 -72.94 31.72
CA SER A 64 -1.35 -73.86 32.73
C SER A 64 -2.70 -74.43 32.32
N TRP A 65 -2.97 -75.68 32.72
CA TRP A 65 -4.26 -76.36 32.54
C TRP A 65 -4.61 -77.19 33.77
N ASN A 66 -5.83 -77.02 34.28
CA ASN A 66 -6.34 -77.77 35.45
C ASN A 66 -7.60 -78.60 35.17
N GLY A 67 -7.91 -78.84 33.89
CA GLY A 67 -9.13 -79.54 33.47
C GLY A 67 -10.33 -78.63 33.16
N LYS A 68 -10.34 -77.39 33.66
CA LYS A 68 -11.40 -76.40 33.37
C LYS A 68 -10.86 -75.05 32.91
N PHE A 69 -9.70 -74.65 33.39
CA PHE A 69 -9.08 -73.36 33.09
C PHE A 69 -7.79 -73.55 32.31
N LEU A 70 -7.69 -72.89 31.17
CA LEU A 70 -6.49 -72.75 30.36
C LEU A 70 -5.97 -71.32 30.49
N SER A 71 -4.75 -71.13 30.98
CA SER A 71 -4.02 -69.88 30.80
C SER A 71 -3.03 -70.02 29.64
N PHE A 72 -2.85 -68.96 28.86
CA PHE A 72 -1.98 -68.98 27.69
C PHE A 72 -1.35 -67.61 27.43
N ALA A 73 -0.20 -67.63 26.75
CA ALA A 73 0.42 -66.45 26.15
C ALA A 73 0.23 -66.47 24.63
N ASP A 74 0.10 -65.28 24.05
CA ASP A 74 -0.07 -65.05 22.62
C ASP A 74 0.92 -63.95 22.20
N LEU A 75 1.89 -64.30 21.36
CA LEU A 75 2.90 -63.37 20.84
C LEU A 75 2.73 -63.24 19.33
N ARG A 76 2.62 -62.00 18.85
CA ARG A 76 2.41 -61.70 17.43
C ARG A 76 3.46 -60.75 16.92
N PHE A 77 3.91 -61.01 15.70
CA PHE A 77 4.72 -60.10 14.92
C PHE A 77 4.05 -59.92 13.57
N VAL A 78 3.77 -58.67 13.19
CA VAL A 78 3.07 -58.31 11.96
C VAL A 78 3.85 -57.24 11.23
N THR A 79 3.91 -57.39 9.92
CA THR A 79 4.50 -56.40 9.01
C THR A 79 3.52 -56.10 7.89
N ASP A 80 3.52 -54.86 7.42
CA ASP A 80 2.73 -54.44 6.27
C ASP A 80 3.60 -53.93 5.11
N ASP A 81 2.97 -53.64 3.97
CA ASP A 81 3.61 -53.14 2.75
C ASP A 81 3.92 -51.62 2.77
N ALA A 82 3.67 -50.95 3.89
CA ALA A 82 3.93 -49.53 4.12
C ALA A 82 4.95 -49.30 5.26
N ASP A 83 5.90 -50.23 5.42
CA ASP A 83 6.94 -50.27 6.46
C ASP A 83 6.44 -50.30 7.92
N GLY A 84 5.15 -50.52 8.13
CA GLY A 84 4.54 -50.72 9.44
C GLY A 84 4.99 -52.04 10.05
N GLN A 85 5.44 -51.97 11.30
CA GLN A 85 5.85 -53.13 12.08
C GLN A 85 5.14 -53.12 13.42
N GLU A 86 4.56 -54.24 13.79
CA GLU A 86 3.82 -54.37 15.03
C GLU A 86 4.21 -55.64 15.80
N VAL A 87 4.45 -55.46 17.09
CA VAL A 87 4.64 -56.54 18.05
C VAL A 87 3.51 -56.48 19.04
N ASN A 88 2.83 -57.61 19.23
CA ASN A 88 1.79 -57.73 20.23
C ASN A 88 2.14 -58.84 21.22
N ALA A 89 2.00 -58.57 22.51
CA ALA A 89 2.20 -59.57 23.56
C ALA A 89 0.98 -59.62 24.48
N GLY A 90 0.34 -60.78 24.55
CA GLY A 90 -0.89 -60.97 25.30
C GLY A 90 -0.87 -62.16 26.24
N LEU A 91 -1.70 -62.05 27.27
CA LEU A 91 -2.03 -63.12 28.19
C LEU A 91 -3.54 -63.33 28.19
N GLY A 92 -3.96 -64.59 28.17
CA GLY A 92 -5.36 -64.96 28.15
C GLY A 92 -5.68 -66.08 29.12
N VAL A 93 -6.93 -66.12 29.54
CA VAL A 93 -7.52 -67.23 30.29
C VAL A 93 -8.82 -67.67 29.62
N ARG A 94 -9.03 -68.97 29.51
CA ARG A 94 -10.26 -69.60 29.00
C ARG A 94 -10.78 -70.62 30.00
N ARG A 95 -12.04 -70.49 30.38
CA ARG A 95 -12.76 -71.44 31.24
C ARG A 95 -13.75 -72.23 30.40
N VAL A 96 -13.65 -73.56 30.44
CA VAL A 96 -14.67 -74.47 29.90
C VAL A 96 -15.80 -74.61 30.94
N SER A 97 -17.05 -74.58 30.48
CA SER A 97 -18.22 -74.80 31.34
C SER A 97 -18.26 -76.23 31.90
N ASP A 98 -18.98 -76.44 33.00
CA ASP A 98 -19.01 -77.73 33.70
C ASP A 98 -19.62 -78.86 32.85
N ASP A 99 -20.54 -78.51 31.94
CA ASP A 99 -21.19 -79.38 30.96
C ASP A 99 -20.47 -79.42 29.60
N ALA A 100 -19.31 -78.74 29.48
CA ALA A 100 -18.54 -78.62 28.24
C ALA A 100 -19.34 -78.08 27.03
N SER A 101 -20.32 -77.21 27.27
CA SER A 101 -21.14 -76.56 26.23
C SER A 101 -20.59 -75.22 25.75
N TYR A 102 -19.82 -74.49 26.57
CA TYR A 102 -19.25 -73.19 26.20
C TYR A 102 -17.88 -72.91 26.84
N ILE A 103 -17.16 -71.94 26.27
CA ILE A 103 -15.94 -71.34 26.80
C ILE A 103 -16.18 -69.87 27.09
N LEU A 104 -15.77 -69.42 28.27
CA LEU A 104 -15.63 -68.01 28.61
C LEU A 104 -14.15 -67.64 28.61
N GLY A 105 -13.78 -66.63 27.84
CA GLY A 105 -12.42 -66.14 27.70
C GLY A 105 -12.28 -64.69 28.13
N GLY A 106 -11.13 -64.35 28.69
CA GLY A 106 -10.70 -62.98 28.93
C GLY A 106 -9.21 -62.86 28.62
N TYR A 107 -8.79 -61.74 28.01
CA TYR A 107 -7.40 -61.51 27.66
C TYR A 107 -7.03 -60.03 27.69
N GLY A 108 -5.73 -59.77 27.81
CA GLY A 108 -5.15 -58.46 27.63
C GLY A 108 -3.90 -58.52 26.75
N PHE A 109 -3.69 -57.51 25.92
CA PHE A 109 -2.50 -57.35 25.09
C PHE A 109 -1.83 -56.00 25.32
N LEU A 110 -0.50 -56.01 25.28
CA LEU A 110 0.29 -54.82 25.03
C LEU A 110 0.73 -54.85 23.56
N ASP A 111 0.29 -53.84 22.83
CA ASP A 111 0.51 -53.69 21.40
C ASP A 111 1.51 -52.56 21.17
N ARG A 112 2.55 -52.80 20.35
CA ARG A 112 3.55 -51.78 19.99
C ARG A 112 3.74 -51.74 18.50
N ARG A 113 3.30 -50.64 17.89
CA ARG A 113 3.30 -50.40 16.44
C ARG A 113 4.24 -49.26 16.08
N ARG A 114 5.02 -49.45 15.02
CA ARG A 114 5.61 -48.38 14.22
C ARG A 114 4.60 -47.99 13.14
N SER A 115 4.09 -46.76 13.19
CA SER A 115 3.15 -46.23 12.19
C SER A 115 3.85 -45.98 10.86
N SER A 116 3.06 -45.70 9.81
CA SER A 116 3.58 -45.31 8.49
C SER A 116 4.33 -43.97 8.50
N THR A 117 4.27 -43.20 9.60
CA THR A 117 5.05 -41.96 9.78
C THR A 117 6.34 -42.19 10.59
N ASP A 118 6.74 -43.45 10.79
CA ASP A 118 7.91 -43.89 11.56
C ASP A 118 7.84 -43.61 13.08
N HIS A 119 6.66 -43.27 13.60
CA HIS A 119 6.44 -43.06 15.03
C HIS A 119 6.01 -44.34 15.75
N LEU A 120 6.49 -44.53 16.99
CA LEU A 120 6.12 -45.68 17.82
C LEU A 120 4.93 -45.34 18.72
N TYR A 121 3.89 -46.16 18.62
CA TYR A 121 2.70 -46.12 19.46
C TYR A 121 2.56 -47.42 20.26
N THR A 122 2.12 -47.27 21.50
CA THR A 122 1.82 -48.37 22.42
C THR A 122 0.36 -48.29 22.84
N GLN A 123 -0.32 -49.43 22.85
CA GLN A 123 -1.74 -49.55 23.18
C GLN A 123 -1.97 -50.75 24.10
N LEU A 124 -2.95 -50.63 24.99
CA LEU A 124 -3.47 -51.71 25.79
C LEU A 124 -4.79 -52.18 25.16
N THR A 125 -4.90 -53.47 24.89
CA THR A 125 -6.15 -54.10 24.49
C THR A 125 -6.67 -54.97 25.62
N LEU A 126 -7.97 -54.89 25.92
CA LEU A 126 -8.67 -55.81 26.81
C LEU A 126 -9.86 -56.41 26.05
N GLY A 127 -10.02 -57.73 26.12
CA GLY A 127 -11.10 -58.41 25.41
C GLY A 127 -11.70 -59.57 26.17
N THR A 128 -12.94 -59.89 25.82
CA THR A 128 -13.68 -61.04 26.34
C THR A 128 -14.28 -61.87 25.22
N GLU A 129 -14.42 -63.17 25.43
CA GLU A 129 -15.00 -64.10 24.46
C GLU A 129 -16.02 -65.02 25.13
N PHE A 130 -17.13 -65.26 24.45
CA PHE A 130 -18.06 -66.35 24.75
C PHE A 130 -18.18 -67.23 23.51
N LEU A 131 -17.67 -68.45 23.61
CA LEU A 131 -17.54 -69.38 22.50
C LEU A 131 -18.39 -70.61 22.77
N THR A 132 -19.25 -71.01 21.84
CA THR A 132 -20.05 -72.25 21.89
C THR A 132 -19.77 -73.10 20.66
N GLU A 133 -20.33 -74.30 20.50
CA GLU A 133 -20.09 -75.05 19.25
C GLU A 133 -20.56 -74.27 18.00
N ASN A 134 -21.62 -73.47 18.11
CA ASN A 134 -22.28 -72.82 16.97
C ASN A 134 -22.22 -71.29 16.95
N TRP A 135 -22.00 -70.64 18.09
CA TRP A 135 -22.04 -69.18 18.24
C TRP A 135 -20.82 -68.64 18.97
N ASP A 136 -20.35 -67.48 18.51
CA ASP A 136 -19.22 -66.74 19.03
C ASP A 136 -19.65 -65.31 19.35
N PHE A 137 -19.23 -64.80 20.50
CA PHE A 137 -19.38 -63.40 20.85
C PHE A 137 -18.05 -62.89 21.37
N ARG A 138 -17.61 -61.74 20.87
CA ARG A 138 -16.37 -61.09 21.26
C ARG A 138 -16.58 -59.61 21.45
N VAL A 139 -15.91 -59.05 22.45
CA VAL A 139 -15.87 -57.61 22.71
C VAL A 139 -14.43 -57.23 23.00
N ASN A 140 -13.95 -56.17 22.36
CA ASN A 140 -12.62 -55.62 22.59
C ASN A 140 -12.69 -54.13 22.92
N ALA A 141 -11.81 -53.68 23.80
CA ALA A 141 -11.56 -52.27 24.08
C ALA A 141 -10.07 -51.97 23.91
N TYR A 142 -9.80 -50.84 23.26
CA TYR A 142 -8.48 -50.41 22.84
C TYR A 142 -8.15 -49.06 23.47
N ALA A 143 -7.11 -49.02 24.30
CA ALA A 143 -6.69 -47.83 25.04
C ALA A 143 -5.24 -47.46 24.70
N PRO A 144 -5.02 -46.41 23.88
CA PRO A 144 -3.67 -45.89 23.64
C PRO A 144 -2.98 -45.48 24.94
N LEU A 145 -1.72 -45.90 25.09
CA LEU A 145 -0.84 -45.46 26.17
C LEU A 145 0.14 -44.38 25.70
N SER A 146 0.33 -44.26 24.38
CA SER A 146 1.16 -43.22 23.76
C SER A 146 0.38 -41.93 23.53
N GLN A 147 1.06 -40.80 23.64
CA GLN A 147 0.52 -39.48 23.28
C GLN A 147 0.67 -39.23 21.77
N GLU A 148 -0.03 -38.20 21.28
CA GLU A 148 0.14 -37.67 19.92
C GLU A 148 1.60 -37.28 19.62
N LYS A 149 1.99 -37.35 18.35
CA LYS A 149 3.34 -37.04 17.86
C LYS A 149 3.29 -35.97 16.78
N THR A 150 4.18 -34.98 16.85
CA THR A 150 4.30 -33.95 15.81
C THR A 150 4.99 -34.54 14.59
N LEU A 151 4.36 -34.40 13.42
CA LEU A 151 4.89 -34.84 12.13
C LEU A 151 5.70 -33.74 11.45
N SER A 152 5.17 -32.52 11.47
CA SER A 152 5.80 -31.35 10.86
C SER A 152 5.29 -30.07 11.52
N GLU A 153 6.14 -29.05 11.47
CA GLU A 153 5.84 -27.71 11.94
C GLU A 153 6.28 -26.73 10.86
N THR A 154 5.34 -25.95 10.32
CA THR A 154 5.58 -25.01 9.22
C THR A 154 5.22 -23.61 9.67
N THR A 155 6.18 -22.70 9.67
CA THR A 155 5.93 -21.27 9.91
C THR A 155 5.15 -20.68 8.74
N LEU A 156 4.05 -20.01 9.05
CA LEU A 156 3.24 -19.27 8.09
C LEU A 156 3.83 -17.86 7.93
N PRO A 157 3.98 -17.37 6.68
CA PRO A 157 4.52 -16.04 6.45
C PRO A 157 3.63 -14.98 7.08
N THR A 158 4.26 -13.99 7.72
CA THR A 158 3.54 -12.88 8.32
C THR A 158 3.04 -11.94 7.23
N ALA A 159 1.74 -11.66 7.21
CA ALA A 159 1.10 -10.70 6.32
C ALA A 159 0.63 -9.48 7.10
N LEU A 160 0.75 -8.30 6.49
CA LEU A 160 0.23 -7.05 7.03
C LEU A 160 -1.20 -6.81 6.51
N SER A 161 -2.08 -6.32 7.37
CA SER A 161 -3.43 -5.93 6.98
C SER A 161 -3.96 -4.83 7.88
N LEU A 162 -4.97 -4.11 7.38
CA LEU A 162 -5.71 -3.14 8.17
C LEU A 162 -6.75 -3.86 9.04
N SER A 163 -6.86 -3.47 10.30
CA SER A 163 -7.90 -3.94 11.21
C SER A 163 -8.25 -2.85 12.22
N GLY A 164 -9.54 -2.52 12.32
CA GLY A 164 -9.96 -1.36 13.10
C GLY A 164 -9.33 -0.08 12.57
N THR A 165 -8.81 0.75 13.47
CA THR A 165 -8.02 1.96 13.15
C THR A 165 -6.51 1.69 13.19
N GLY A 166 -6.07 0.44 13.05
CA GLY A 166 -4.67 0.05 13.14
C GLY A 166 -4.22 -0.87 12.01
N ILE A 167 -2.94 -1.23 12.07
CA ILE A 167 -2.32 -2.22 11.18
C ILE A 167 -1.91 -3.41 12.04
N ILE A 168 -2.23 -4.61 11.57
CA ILE A 168 -1.87 -5.86 12.23
C ILE A 168 -0.95 -6.70 11.35
N ALA A 169 -0.04 -7.41 11.99
CA ALA A 169 0.80 -8.41 11.39
C ALA A 169 0.27 -9.79 11.82
N SER A 170 -0.28 -10.54 10.87
CA SER A 170 -0.82 -11.88 11.10
C SER A 170 0.10 -12.92 10.49
N GLY A 171 0.73 -13.71 11.35
CA GLY A 171 1.53 -14.87 10.97
C GLY A 171 1.13 -16.07 11.81
N GLY A 172 1.97 -17.09 11.86
CA GLY A 172 1.69 -18.21 12.75
C GLY A 172 2.48 -19.46 12.45
N THR A 173 2.01 -20.56 13.01
CA THR A 173 2.60 -21.87 12.82
C THR A 173 1.52 -22.89 12.54
N SER A 174 1.69 -23.69 11.49
CA SER A 174 0.87 -24.86 11.21
C SER A 174 1.60 -26.10 11.72
N THR A 175 1.00 -26.81 12.68
CA THR A 175 1.55 -28.05 13.25
C THR A 175 0.69 -29.23 12.80
N SER A 176 1.31 -30.22 12.17
CA SER A 176 0.67 -31.50 11.85
C SER A 176 1.03 -32.53 12.93
N LYS A 177 0.03 -33.28 13.42
CA LYS A 177 0.20 -34.30 14.45
C LYS A 177 -0.48 -35.62 14.06
N GLU A 178 0.13 -36.74 14.44
CA GLU A 178 -0.46 -38.08 14.40
C GLU A 178 -0.89 -38.52 15.80
N LYS A 179 -2.13 -39.00 15.94
CA LYS A 179 -2.78 -39.30 17.22
C LYS A 179 -3.31 -40.73 17.25
N PRO A 180 -3.05 -41.51 18.31
CA PRO A 180 -3.64 -42.82 18.48
C PRO A 180 -5.07 -42.71 19.05
N LEU A 181 -5.97 -43.60 18.60
CA LEU A 181 -7.38 -43.53 18.92
C LEU A 181 -7.79 -44.53 20.02
N PHE A 182 -8.66 -44.09 20.93
CA PHE A 182 -9.39 -45.01 21.79
C PHE A 182 -10.46 -45.70 20.95
N GLY A 183 -10.70 -46.99 21.18
CA GLY A 183 -11.76 -47.66 20.45
C GLY A 183 -12.33 -48.88 21.14
N ALA A 184 -13.35 -49.43 20.51
CA ALA A 184 -13.95 -50.70 20.89
C ALA A 184 -14.52 -51.40 19.67
N ASP A 185 -14.56 -52.72 19.71
CA ASP A 185 -15.29 -53.52 18.74
C ASP A 185 -16.13 -54.61 19.40
N PHE A 186 -17.11 -55.06 18.64
CA PHE A 186 -17.95 -56.21 18.96
C PHE A 186 -18.06 -57.10 17.71
N GLU A 187 -17.94 -58.41 17.89
CA GLU A 187 -18.10 -59.41 16.82
C GLU A 187 -19.07 -60.51 17.29
N VAL A 188 -20.03 -60.87 16.44
CA VAL A 188 -20.87 -62.07 16.58
C VAL A 188 -20.59 -63.02 15.42
N GLY A 189 -20.40 -64.30 15.73
CA GLY A 189 -20.10 -65.35 14.76
C GLY A 189 -21.05 -66.52 14.85
N THR A 190 -21.30 -67.18 13.71
CA THR A 190 -22.09 -68.42 13.65
C THR A 190 -21.45 -69.46 12.76
N LYS A 191 -21.59 -70.73 13.13
CA LYS A 191 -21.16 -71.89 12.32
C LYS A 191 -22.17 -72.19 11.21
N LEU A 192 -21.69 -72.30 9.98
CA LEU A 192 -22.51 -72.57 8.81
C LEU A 192 -22.89 -74.06 8.74
N SER A 193 -23.96 -74.40 9.45
CA SER A 193 -24.35 -75.80 9.69
C SER A 193 -24.72 -76.60 8.42
N PHE A 194 -25.02 -75.92 7.30
CA PHE A 194 -25.27 -76.57 6.01
C PHE A 194 -24.00 -77.19 5.39
N LEU A 195 -22.82 -76.92 5.94
CA LEU A 195 -21.53 -77.48 5.50
C LEU A 195 -21.02 -78.65 6.35
N ASN A 196 -21.77 -79.09 7.38
CA ASN A 196 -21.40 -80.07 8.42
C ASN A 196 -21.06 -81.51 7.94
N LYS A 197 -20.84 -81.73 6.65
CA LYS A 197 -20.43 -83.02 6.05
C LYS A 197 -19.46 -82.86 4.87
N THR A 198 -18.87 -81.68 4.74
CA THR A 198 -17.89 -81.36 3.70
C THR A 198 -16.53 -81.15 4.35
N ILE A 199 -15.48 -81.06 3.54
CA ILE A 199 -14.17 -80.61 4.03
C ILE A 199 -14.23 -79.21 4.67
N PHE A 200 -15.32 -78.46 4.51
CA PHE A 200 -15.51 -77.12 5.05
C PHE A 200 -16.42 -77.11 6.30
N GLU A 201 -16.45 -78.20 7.08
CA GLU A 201 -17.34 -78.32 8.25
C GLU A 201 -17.10 -77.28 9.35
N ASP A 202 -15.88 -76.75 9.47
CA ASP A 202 -15.55 -75.65 10.39
C ASP A 202 -15.55 -74.29 9.66
N THR A 203 -16.61 -74.04 8.88
CA THR A 203 -16.85 -72.73 8.26
C THR A 203 -17.73 -71.88 9.15
N ARG A 204 -17.29 -70.65 9.40
CA ARG A 204 -17.97 -69.68 10.26
C ARG A 204 -18.07 -68.34 9.57
N ALA A 205 -19.21 -67.68 9.76
CA ALA A 205 -19.45 -66.32 9.30
C ALA A 205 -19.61 -65.40 10.51
N TYR A 206 -19.08 -64.19 10.40
CA TYR A 206 -18.99 -63.20 11.46
C TYR A 206 -19.48 -61.85 10.95
N ALA A 207 -20.17 -61.13 11.82
CA ALA A 207 -20.53 -59.74 11.63
C ALA A 207 -20.13 -58.96 12.88
N GLY A 208 -19.57 -57.77 12.69
CA GLY A 208 -19.10 -56.92 13.78
C GLY A 208 -19.19 -55.44 13.45
N ALA A 209 -19.04 -54.63 14.48
CA ALA A 209 -18.95 -53.19 14.38
C ALA A 209 -17.85 -52.67 15.30
N TYR A 210 -17.23 -51.56 14.92
CA TYR A 210 -16.16 -50.92 15.67
C TYR A 210 -16.28 -49.40 15.65
N HIS A 211 -15.76 -48.77 16.69
CA HIS A 211 -15.72 -47.33 16.87
C HIS A 211 -14.36 -46.93 17.43
N PHE A 212 -13.71 -45.95 16.78
CA PHE A 212 -12.48 -45.33 17.28
C PHE A 212 -12.60 -43.80 17.27
N ASP A 213 -12.13 -43.15 18.33
CA ASP A 213 -12.26 -41.70 18.52
C ASP A 213 -11.08 -41.11 19.32
N ALA A 214 -10.81 -39.83 19.08
CA ALA A 214 -9.92 -38.99 19.87
C ALA A 214 -10.29 -37.50 19.66
N SER A 215 -9.89 -36.61 20.58
CA SER A 215 -10.19 -35.18 20.40
C SER A 215 -9.55 -34.63 19.12
N ASP A 216 -10.27 -33.73 18.45
CA ASP A 216 -9.77 -32.94 17.30
C ASP A 216 -9.41 -33.78 16.06
N VAL A 217 -9.98 -34.98 15.93
CA VAL A 217 -9.97 -35.82 14.72
C VAL A 217 -11.37 -36.39 14.50
N ASP A 218 -11.69 -36.79 13.28
CA ASP A 218 -13.00 -37.38 12.97
C ASP A 218 -13.10 -38.80 13.53
N SER A 219 -14.22 -39.15 14.15
CA SER A 219 -14.43 -40.50 14.66
C SER A 219 -14.52 -41.53 13.51
N MET A 220 -13.89 -42.68 13.69
CA MET A 220 -13.90 -43.80 12.75
C MET A 220 -14.93 -44.83 13.19
N ASN A 221 -16.04 -44.89 12.47
CA ASN A 221 -17.13 -45.83 12.72
C ASN A 221 -17.19 -46.83 11.57
N GLY A 222 -17.21 -48.12 11.87
CA GLY A 222 -17.23 -49.13 10.81
C GLY A 222 -17.94 -50.43 11.15
N THR A 223 -18.24 -51.18 10.11
CA THR A 223 -18.76 -52.54 10.18
C THR A 223 -17.81 -53.51 9.51
N ARG A 224 -17.83 -54.78 9.94
CA ARG A 224 -16.97 -55.84 9.42
C ARG A 224 -17.79 -57.10 9.21
N PHE A 225 -17.62 -57.74 8.05
CA PHE A 225 -18.09 -59.08 7.78
C PHE A 225 -16.89 -59.98 7.47
N ARG A 226 -16.83 -61.16 8.09
CA ARG A 226 -15.73 -62.12 7.88
C ARG A 226 -16.30 -63.52 7.74
N ILE A 227 -15.76 -64.27 6.80
CA ILE A 227 -16.00 -65.71 6.68
C ILE A 227 -14.65 -66.42 6.79
N GLU A 228 -14.59 -67.48 7.60
CA GLU A 228 -13.39 -68.30 7.72
C GLU A 228 -13.74 -69.77 7.61
N THR A 229 -12.79 -70.56 7.10
CA THR A 229 -12.92 -72.00 7.01
C THR A 229 -11.58 -72.67 7.28
N ALA A 230 -11.61 -73.81 7.99
CA ALA A 230 -10.45 -74.61 8.31
C ALA A 230 -10.57 -76.00 7.69
N PRO A 231 -10.26 -76.16 6.38
CA PRO A 231 -10.44 -77.43 5.70
C PRO A 231 -9.49 -78.53 6.19
N LEU A 232 -8.37 -78.13 6.78
CA LEU A 232 -7.41 -79.01 7.46
C LEU A 232 -7.01 -78.35 8.78
N GLU A 233 -6.61 -79.15 9.77
CA GLU A 233 -6.24 -78.60 11.09
C GLU A 233 -5.05 -77.63 11.05
N TRP A 234 -4.19 -77.77 10.04
CA TRP A 234 -3.03 -76.92 9.83
C TRP A 234 -3.27 -75.79 8.82
N LEU A 235 -4.42 -75.73 8.16
CA LEU A 235 -4.69 -74.78 7.07
C LEU A 235 -6.03 -74.08 7.25
N ARG A 236 -6.00 -72.74 7.27
CA ARG A 236 -7.20 -71.90 7.31
C ARG A 236 -7.21 -70.89 6.18
N PHE A 237 -8.40 -70.61 5.67
CA PHE A 237 -8.68 -69.54 4.74
C PHE A 237 -9.71 -68.59 5.33
N GLY A 238 -9.54 -67.30 5.08
CA GLY A 238 -10.47 -66.25 5.50
C GLY A 238 -10.73 -65.27 4.37
N ALA A 239 -11.92 -64.67 4.38
CA ALA A 239 -12.22 -63.47 3.62
C ALA A 239 -12.93 -62.47 4.53
N GLU A 240 -12.58 -61.20 4.42
CA GLU A 240 -13.09 -60.12 5.25
C GLU A 240 -13.42 -58.90 4.39
N ILE A 241 -14.56 -58.27 4.66
CA ILE A 241 -14.93 -56.98 4.08
C ILE A 241 -15.28 -56.07 5.25
N GLN A 242 -14.76 -54.85 5.23
CA GLN A 242 -15.08 -53.85 6.23
C GLN A 242 -15.30 -52.49 5.56
N ASN A 243 -16.13 -51.66 6.15
CA ASN A 243 -16.39 -50.31 5.66
C ASN A 243 -16.42 -49.35 6.84
N ASP A 244 -15.66 -48.26 6.77
CA ASP A 244 -15.62 -47.22 7.81
C ASP A 244 -15.59 -45.80 7.26
N THR A 245 -15.92 -44.85 8.13
CA THR A 245 -16.07 -43.42 7.79
C THR A 245 -14.78 -42.73 7.32
N ILE A 246 -13.61 -43.32 7.55
CA ILE A 246 -12.30 -42.70 7.27
C ILE A 246 -11.60 -43.39 6.09
N ARG A 247 -11.59 -44.72 6.07
CA ARG A 247 -10.88 -45.54 5.07
C ARG A 247 -11.79 -46.00 3.93
N GLY A 248 -13.11 -45.91 4.07
CA GLY A 248 -14.07 -46.45 3.11
C GLY A 248 -14.14 -47.98 3.14
N GLU A 249 -14.55 -48.59 2.02
CA GLU A 249 -14.66 -50.04 1.89
C GLU A 249 -13.30 -50.68 1.62
N THR A 250 -12.91 -51.64 2.47
CA THR A 250 -11.68 -52.43 2.30
C THR A 250 -12.00 -53.92 2.38
N SER A 251 -11.35 -54.72 1.55
CA SER A 251 -11.55 -56.17 1.50
C SER A 251 -10.23 -56.92 1.61
N PHE A 252 -10.26 -58.11 2.21
CA PHE A 252 -9.08 -58.94 2.47
C PHE A 252 -9.37 -60.43 2.22
N VAL A 253 -8.34 -61.14 1.77
CA VAL A 253 -8.29 -62.61 1.75
C VAL A 253 -7.09 -63.07 2.56
N GLU A 254 -7.29 -63.99 3.49
CA GLU A 254 -6.28 -64.55 4.38
C GLU A 254 -6.03 -66.03 4.07
N ALA A 255 -4.75 -66.42 4.06
CA ALA A 255 -4.32 -67.81 4.16
C ALA A 255 -3.39 -67.96 5.36
N ARG A 256 -3.67 -68.96 6.20
CA ARG A 256 -2.93 -69.23 7.44
C ARG A 256 -2.52 -70.69 7.51
N VAL A 257 -1.24 -70.90 7.85
CA VAL A 257 -0.63 -72.20 8.04
C VAL A 257 -0.17 -72.33 9.49
N ARG A 258 -0.60 -73.40 10.16
CA ARG A 258 -0.27 -73.69 11.54
C ARG A 258 0.80 -74.77 11.65
N PHE A 259 1.81 -74.51 12.45
CA PHE A 259 2.92 -75.40 12.77
C PHE A 259 2.86 -75.78 14.26
N PRO A 260 2.47 -77.02 14.60
CA PRO A 260 2.51 -77.50 15.98
C PRO A 260 3.97 -77.66 16.46
N LEU A 261 4.24 -77.27 17.70
CA LEU A 261 5.56 -77.34 18.31
C LEU A 261 5.65 -78.57 19.24
N ASP A 262 5.67 -79.77 18.68
CA ASP A 262 5.63 -81.03 19.43
C ASP A 262 6.97 -81.47 20.05
N PHE A 263 7.98 -80.58 20.11
CA PHE A 263 9.35 -80.93 20.54
C PHE A 263 9.48 -81.23 22.05
N TRP A 264 8.50 -80.84 22.87
CA TRP A 264 8.52 -81.11 24.32
C TRP A 264 7.94 -82.46 24.73
N ASN A 265 7.34 -83.21 23.80
CA ASN A 265 6.67 -84.46 24.12
C ASN A 265 7.48 -85.67 23.62
N LYS A 266 8.47 -86.12 24.41
CA LYS A 266 9.28 -87.31 24.08
C LYS A 266 8.54 -88.66 24.23
N SER A 267 7.24 -88.66 24.52
CA SER A 267 6.44 -89.88 24.66
C SER A 267 5.09 -89.75 23.95
N ALA A 268 5.08 -89.70 22.62
CA ALA A 268 3.85 -89.81 21.84
C ALA A 268 4.03 -90.76 20.64
N LYS A 269 4.00 -92.07 20.90
CA LYS A 269 3.55 -93.06 19.91
C LYS A 269 2.03 -93.19 20.01
N GLN A 270 1.29 -92.17 19.62
CA GLN A 270 -0.09 -92.35 19.18
C GLN A 270 -0.52 -91.22 18.24
N LYS A 271 -1.22 -91.64 17.19
CA LYS A 271 -1.74 -90.88 16.06
C LYS A 271 -2.74 -89.78 16.49
N SER A 272 -2.88 -88.82 15.57
CA SER A 272 -3.95 -87.83 15.37
C SER A 272 -3.91 -86.53 16.18
N LEU A 273 -3.42 -85.48 15.51
CA LEU A 273 -4.28 -84.40 15.00
C LEU A 273 -5.69 -84.96 14.66
N GLN A 274 -6.61 -85.02 15.65
CA GLN A 274 -8.08 -85.32 15.65
C GLN A 274 -8.51 -86.24 16.83
N PRO A 275 -9.73 -86.14 17.37
CA PRO A 275 -10.54 -84.97 17.66
C PRO A 275 -10.81 -84.86 19.17
N LYS A 276 -10.66 -83.66 19.71
CA LYS A 276 -11.46 -83.30 20.86
C LYS A 276 -12.90 -83.12 20.41
N GLU A 277 -13.81 -83.89 20.95
CA GLU A 277 -15.23 -83.67 20.70
C GLU A 277 -15.75 -82.45 21.48
N GLY A 278 -16.73 -81.76 20.89
CA GLY A 278 -17.39 -80.61 21.48
C GLY A 278 -16.50 -79.38 21.65
N ILE A 279 -16.76 -78.59 22.69
CA ILE A 279 -16.23 -77.23 22.83
C ILE A 279 -14.69 -77.18 23.01
N SER A 280 -14.09 -78.27 23.45
CA SER A 280 -12.68 -78.30 23.84
C SER A 280 -11.69 -78.22 22.67
N LYS A 281 -12.15 -78.43 21.42
CA LYS A 281 -11.41 -78.12 20.17
C LYS A 281 -11.23 -76.62 19.93
N ARG A 282 -11.92 -75.79 20.69
CA ARG A 282 -11.90 -74.33 20.54
C ARG A 282 -10.98 -73.63 21.54
N LEU A 283 -10.31 -74.39 22.40
CA LEU A 283 -9.41 -73.86 23.43
C LEU A 283 -8.18 -73.13 22.87
N ASP A 284 -7.79 -73.43 21.64
CA ASP A 284 -6.72 -72.80 20.86
C ASP A 284 -7.28 -71.98 19.67
N THR A 285 -8.57 -71.64 19.70
CA THR A 285 -9.14 -70.69 18.74
C THR A 285 -8.36 -69.38 18.85
N ARG A 286 -8.01 -68.78 17.71
CA ARG A 286 -7.29 -67.51 17.69
C ARG A 286 -8.08 -66.41 18.40
N ILE A 287 -7.37 -65.55 19.14
CA ILE A 287 -7.96 -64.31 19.64
C ILE A 287 -8.16 -63.37 18.45
N VAL A 288 -9.41 -62.94 18.23
CA VAL A 288 -9.77 -61.98 17.18
C VAL A 288 -10.03 -60.62 17.81
N ARG A 289 -9.19 -59.68 17.40
CA ARG A 289 -9.16 -58.27 17.76
C ARG A 289 -8.56 -57.49 16.60
N ASP A 290 -8.67 -56.17 16.60
CA ASP A 290 -7.84 -55.33 15.77
C ASP A 290 -6.37 -55.58 16.14
N VAL A 291 -5.60 -55.84 15.10
CA VAL A 291 -4.17 -56.15 15.24
C VAL A 291 -3.36 -54.88 15.11
N ASP A 292 -3.95 -53.79 14.62
CA ASP A 292 -3.28 -52.52 14.40
C ASP A 292 -3.62 -51.49 15.50
N VAL A 293 -2.60 -50.79 15.99
CA VAL A 293 -2.84 -49.52 16.70
C VAL A 293 -3.38 -48.47 15.73
N VAL A 294 -4.65 -48.08 15.86
CA VAL A 294 -5.29 -47.11 14.97
C VAL A 294 -4.83 -45.68 15.28
N THR A 295 -4.35 -44.98 14.26
CA THR A 295 -3.94 -43.57 14.33
C THR A 295 -4.64 -42.71 13.27
N GLN A 296 -4.73 -41.40 13.51
CA GLN A 296 -5.17 -40.38 12.54
C GLN A 296 -4.30 -39.14 12.60
N THR A 297 -4.20 -38.43 11.48
CA THR A 297 -3.44 -37.18 11.36
C THR A 297 -4.35 -35.96 11.31
N ASN A 298 -4.02 -34.90 12.05
CA ASN A 298 -4.68 -33.60 11.96
C ASN A 298 -3.64 -32.47 11.84
N ALA A 299 -3.96 -31.42 11.10
CA ALA A 299 -3.17 -30.19 11.02
C ALA A 299 -3.91 -29.05 11.70
N GLN A 300 -3.24 -28.35 12.63
CA GLN A 300 -3.78 -27.19 13.33
C GLN A 300 -2.92 -25.97 13.06
N ALA A 301 -3.56 -24.87 12.64
CA ALA A 301 -2.91 -23.58 12.49
C ALA A 301 -3.12 -22.74 13.75
N LEU A 302 -2.03 -22.25 14.33
CA LEU A 302 -2.03 -21.23 15.37
C LEU A 302 -1.72 -19.89 14.71
N THR A 303 -2.72 -19.01 14.66
CA THR A 303 -2.55 -17.64 14.17
C THR A 303 -2.07 -16.74 15.30
N GLN A 304 -0.97 -16.03 15.07
CA GLN A 304 -0.47 -14.98 15.94
C GLN A 304 -0.69 -13.64 15.27
N THR A 305 -1.31 -12.71 15.99
CA THR A 305 -1.55 -11.34 15.52
C THR A 305 -0.83 -10.37 16.43
N GLU A 306 0.04 -9.54 15.85
CA GLU A 306 0.71 -8.43 16.54
C GLU A 306 0.24 -7.08 15.97
N THR A 307 0.17 -6.05 16.82
CA THR A 307 -0.14 -4.69 16.39
C THR A 307 1.12 -3.96 15.94
N VAL A 308 1.06 -3.33 14.78
CA VAL A 308 2.11 -2.42 14.31
C VAL A 308 2.07 -1.14 15.14
N LEU A 309 3.25 -0.72 15.60
CA LEU A 309 3.44 0.48 16.40
C LEU A 309 4.03 1.59 15.55
N ASN A 310 3.71 2.84 15.88
CA ASN A 310 4.42 3.99 15.38
C ASN A 310 5.79 4.10 16.06
N THR A 311 6.84 4.35 15.28
CA THR A 311 8.22 4.43 15.75
C THR A 311 8.45 5.66 16.63
N THR A 312 7.83 6.79 16.31
CA THR A 312 7.97 8.06 17.05
C THR A 312 7.19 8.06 18.37
N THR A 313 5.92 7.66 18.35
CA THR A 313 5.05 7.73 19.54
C THR A 313 5.14 6.49 20.43
N GLY A 314 5.56 5.35 19.86
CA GLY A 314 5.58 4.05 20.54
C GLY A 314 4.20 3.42 20.77
N THR A 315 3.12 4.06 20.33
CA THR A 315 1.74 3.54 20.41
C THR A 315 1.34 2.84 19.11
N ALA A 316 0.16 2.21 19.07
CA ALA A 316 -0.36 1.59 17.84
C ALA A 316 -0.42 2.62 16.71
N GLN A 317 0.12 2.28 15.52
CA GLN A 317 0.02 3.15 14.36
C GLN A 317 -1.45 3.30 13.98
N LYS A 318 -1.95 4.54 14.02
CA LYS A 318 -3.33 4.83 13.68
C LYS A 318 -3.49 5.09 12.19
N ILE A 319 -4.57 4.55 11.64
CA ILE A 319 -5.02 4.76 10.28
C ILE A 319 -6.53 4.98 10.24
N TYR A 320 -6.94 6.11 9.69
CA TYR A 320 -8.34 6.48 9.50
C TYR A 320 -8.71 6.33 8.03
N THR A 321 -9.66 5.45 7.74
CA THR A 321 -10.13 5.16 6.38
C THR A 321 -11.30 6.07 6.00
N VAL A 322 -11.26 6.63 4.81
CA VAL A 322 -12.34 7.40 4.17
C VAL A 322 -12.86 6.64 2.96
N ASP A 323 -14.17 6.48 2.85
CA ASP A 323 -14.86 5.81 1.75
C ASP A 323 -16.27 6.39 1.62
N ASN A 324 -16.56 7.11 0.53
CA ASN A 324 -17.85 7.78 0.35
C ASN A 324 -19.01 6.80 0.07
N THR A 325 -18.72 5.52 -0.16
CA THR A 325 -19.74 4.46 -0.29
C THR A 325 -20.15 3.85 1.05
N ALA A 326 -19.44 4.18 2.13
CA ALA A 326 -19.74 3.66 3.46
C ALA A 326 -21.07 4.20 4.01
N SER A 327 -21.65 3.45 4.94
CA SER A 327 -22.84 3.94 5.67
C SER A 327 -22.46 5.13 6.58
N PRO A 328 -23.33 6.16 6.69
CA PRO A 328 -23.08 7.28 7.59
C PRO A 328 -22.83 6.85 9.04
N GLY A 329 -21.98 7.61 9.75
CA GLY A 329 -21.64 7.33 11.16
C GLY A 329 -20.55 6.28 11.35
N GLY A 330 -19.66 6.09 10.36
CA GLY A 330 -18.42 5.36 10.54
C GLY A 330 -17.47 6.02 11.55
N ASP A 331 -16.56 5.23 12.10
CA ASP A 331 -15.57 5.66 13.11
C ASP A 331 -14.14 5.78 12.51
N GLY A 332 -14.03 5.65 11.19
CA GLY A 332 -12.77 5.71 10.46
C GLY A 332 -11.98 4.40 10.51
N SER A 333 -12.52 3.34 11.11
CA SER A 333 -11.92 2.00 10.97
C SER A 333 -12.00 1.47 9.54
N ASN A 334 -11.18 0.47 9.23
CA ASN A 334 -11.23 -0.23 7.95
C ASN A 334 -12.60 -0.90 7.70
N GLU A 335 -13.28 -1.33 8.77
CA GLU A 335 -14.60 -1.98 8.75
C GLU A 335 -15.76 -0.97 8.72
N ARG A 336 -15.57 0.23 9.29
CA ARG A 336 -16.54 1.33 9.29
C ARG A 336 -15.88 2.67 8.91
N PRO A 337 -15.51 2.86 7.63
CA PRO A 337 -14.85 4.07 7.18
C PRO A 337 -15.67 5.34 7.41
N PHE A 338 -14.99 6.47 7.55
CA PHE A 338 -15.66 7.77 7.45
C PHE A 338 -16.18 7.99 6.03
N THR A 339 -17.34 8.64 5.91
CA THR A 339 -17.89 9.00 4.59
C THR A 339 -17.36 10.33 4.06
N THR A 340 -16.64 11.10 4.90
CA THR A 340 -16.14 12.44 4.54
C THR A 340 -14.71 12.69 4.98
N LEU A 341 -13.98 13.49 4.19
CA LEU A 341 -12.65 14.00 4.52
C LEU A 341 -12.65 14.82 5.83
N ALA A 342 -13.70 15.63 6.04
CA ALA A 342 -13.83 16.44 7.25
C ALA A 342 -13.86 15.60 8.54
N SER A 343 -14.50 14.42 8.51
CA SER A 343 -14.54 13.52 9.68
C SER A 343 -13.17 12.93 9.97
N ALA A 344 -12.40 12.55 8.93
CA ALA A 344 -11.04 12.07 9.08
C ALA A 344 -10.09 13.17 9.58
N GLN A 345 -10.20 14.38 9.05
CA GLN A 345 -9.41 15.53 9.50
C GLN A 345 -9.64 15.84 10.99
N ALA A 346 -10.89 15.74 11.46
CA ALA A 346 -11.22 15.97 12.87
C ALA A 346 -10.69 14.86 13.81
N ALA A 347 -10.52 13.64 13.29
CA ALA A 347 -10.09 12.49 14.08
C ALA A 347 -8.57 12.30 14.12
N ALA A 348 -7.87 12.61 13.03
CA ALA A 348 -6.45 12.32 12.86
C ALA A 348 -5.56 13.33 13.60
N ALA A 349 -4.54 12.81 14.29
CA ALA A 349 -3.53 13.57 15.03
C ALA A 349 -2.15 13.52 14.35
N ALA A 350 -1.12 13.99 15.05
CA ALA A 350 0.27 13.89 14.61
C ALA A 350 0.70 12.44 14.42
N HIS A 351 1.44 12.17 13.34
CA HIS A 351 1.89 10.84 12.93
C HIS A 351 0.78 9.83 12.59
N ASP A 352 -0.46 10.26 12.41
CA ASP A 352 -1.54 9.39 11.93
C ASP A 352 -1.57 9.32 10.39
N ILE A 353 -2.12 8.22 9.87
CA ILE A 353 -2.36 8.04 8.44
C ILE A 353 -3.85 8.23 8.15
N ILE A 354 -4.19 9.07 7.18
CA ILE A 354 -5.52 9.14 6.58
C ILE A 354 -5.45 8.39 5.26
N TYR A 355 -6.22 7.31 5.12
CA TYR A 355 -6.26 6.49 3.91
C TYR A 355 -7.60 6.68 3.18
N VAL A 356 -7.55 7.21 1.96
CA VAL A 356 -8.75 7.53 1.17
C VAL A 356 -8.94 6.47 0.09
N ARG A 357 -10.09 5.79 0.09
CA ARG A 357 -10.46 4.81 -0.95
C ARG A 357 -11.11 5.52 -2.13
N ALA A 358 -10.98 4.93 -3.32
CA ALA A 358 -11.63 5.39 -4.55
C ALA A 358 -13.15 5.61 -4.42
N GLY A 359 -13.81 4.82 -3.56
CA GLY A 359 -15.24 4.92 -3.34
C GLY A 359 -16.05 4.62 -4.60
N ASP A 360 -17.08 5.43 -4.87
CA ASP A 360 -17.88 5.35 -6.09
C ASP A 360 -17.28 6.14 -7.28
N GLY A 361 -16.10 6.72 -7.12
CA GLY A 361 -15.44 7.57 -8.11
C GLY A 361 -15.98 8.99 -8.20
N THR A 362 -16.97 9.36 -7.38
CA THR A 362 -17.45 10.75 -7.26
C THR A 362 -16.69 11.49 -6.17
N THR A 363 -16.84 12.82 -6.16
CA THR A 363 -16.23 13.69 -5.14
C THR A 363 -17.13 13.88 -3.92
N THR A 364 -18.27 13.18 -3.85
CA THR A 364 -19.20 13.27 -2.72
C THR A 364 -18.48 12.91 -1.43
N GLY A 365 -18.51 13.82 -0.43
CA GLY A 365 -17.78 13.65 0.82
C GLY A 365 -16.26 13.94 0.74
N MET A 366 -15.74 14.19 -0.46
CA MET A 366 -14.35 14.53 -0.76
C MET A 366 -14.21 15.90 -1.45
N ASN A 367 -15.27 16.72 -1.43
CA ASN A 367 -15.41 17.98 -2.19
C ASN A 367 -15.26 19.26 -1.34
N THR A 368 -14.73 19.14 -0.13
CA THR A 368 -14.51 20.26 0.80
C THR A 368 -13.02 20.55 1.04
N GLY A 369 -12.15 19.90 0.29
CA GLY A 369 -10.71 19.85 0.56
C GLY A 369 -10.35 19.22 1.91
N MET A 370 -9.06 19.32 2.26
CA MET A 370 -8.52 18.87 3.55
C MET A 370 -7.34 19.75 4.00
N THR A 371 -7.24 20.00 5.30
CA THR A 371 -6.10 20.65 5.94
C THR A 371 -5.28 19.63 6.74
N LEU A 372 -3.98 19.56 6.47
CA LEU A 372 -2.99 18.72 7.16
C LEU A 372 -2.09 19.61 8.02
N ALA A 373 -2.51 19.82 9.27
CA ALA A 373 -1.85 20.73 10.20
C ALA A 373 -0.94 20.03 11.23
N ASN A 374 -0.98 18.69 11.28
CA ASN A 374 -0.25 17.94 12.29
C ASN A 374 1.07 17.42 11.73
N THR A 375 2.13 17.46 12.54
CA THR A 375 3.42 16.94 12.12
C THR A 375 3.39 15.43 11.85
N GLY A 376 4.11 14.97 10.83
CA GLY A 376 4.26 13.55 10.51
C GLY A 376 3.00 12.89 9.94
N GLN A 377 1.93 13.65 9.68
CA GLN A 377 0.66 13.14 9.20
C GLN A 377 0.78 12.73 7.73
N LYS A 378 0.15 11.61 7.35
CA LYS A 378 0.14 11.13 5.96
C LYS A 378 -1.28 11.12 5.41
N LEU A 379 -1.49 11.65 4.21
CA LEU A 379 -2.72 11.51 3.43
C LEU A 379 -2.45 10.64 2.21
N ILE A 380 -2.89 9.39 2.26
CA ILE A 380 -2.60 8.39 1.24
C ILE A 380 -3.91 7.95 0.57
N GLY A 381 -4.04 8.24 -0.73
CA GLY A 381 -5.11 7.72 -1.56
C GLY A 381 -4.84 6.31 -2.05
N SER A 382 -5.90 5.60 -2.42
CA SER A 382 -5.80 4.26 -2.98
C SER A 382 -5.13 4.21 -4.35
N GLY A 383 -4.78 5.33 -4.98
CA GLY A 383 -4.02 5.36 -6.23
C GLY A 383 -2.58 4.86 -6.11
N THR A 384 -2.06 4.73 -4.89
CA THR A 384 -0.73 4.15 -4.62
C THR A 384 -0.81 3.04 -3.57
N ASN A 385 0.24 2.21 -3.51
CA ASN A 385 0.32 1.15 -2.51
C ASN A 385 0.45 1.77 -1.11
N LEU A 386 -0.36 1.30 -0.17
CA LEU A 386 -0.12 1.54 1.24
C LEU A 386 0.91 0.50 1.71
N THR A 387 2.09 0.97 2.12
CA THR A 387 3.22 0.12 2.47
C THR A 387 3.70 0.39 3.88
N PHE A 388 4.39 -0.61 4.43
CA PHE A 388 5.12 -0.52 5.68
C PHE A 388 6.36 0.34 5.48
N ASP A 389 6.59 1.29 6.37
CA ASP A 389 7.71 2.23 6.34
C ASP A 389 8.43 2.12 7.68
N THR A 390 9.65 1.61 7.68
CA THR A 390 10.42 1.36 8.91
C THR A 390 10.78 2.64 9.67
N ASN A 391 10.73 3.81 9.03
CA ASN A 391 10.95 5.09 9.70
C ASN A 391 9.74 5.51 10.53
N MET A 392 8.53 5.11 10.12
CA MET A 392 7.28 5.46 10.79
C MET A 392 6.70 4.32 11.62
N MET A 393 6.94 3.07 11.22
CA MET A 393 6.28 1.88 11.75
C MET A 393 7.29 0.81 12.19
N ARG A 394 6.95 0.08 13.24
CA ARG A 394 7.73 -1.04 13.76
C ARG A 394 6.85 -2.13 14.35
N LEU A 395 7.37 -3.35 14.38
CA LEU A 395 6.84 -4.45 15.18
C LEU A 395 7.75 -4.70 16.39
N PRO A 396 7.22 -5.18 17.53
CA PRO A 396 8.04 -5.59 18.67
C PRO A 396 9.07 -6.66 18.28
N ASN A 397 8.66 -7.63 17.47
CA ASN A 397 9.53 -8.65 16.89
C ASN A 397 9.41 -8.62 15.37
N MET A 398 10.32 -7.92 14.69
CA MET A 398 10.27 -7.78 13.23
C MET A 398 10.47 -9.15 12.54
N PRO A 399 9.48 -9.66 11.78
CA PRO A 399 9.64 -10.85 10.97
C PRO A 399 10.61 -10.58 9.82
N SER A 400 11.41 -11.58 9.43
CA SER A 400 12.42 -11.42 8.37
C SER A 400 11.85 -11.08 6.99
N ASN A 401 10.56 -11.34 6.77
CA ASN A 401 9.87 -11.05 5.50
C ASN A 401 9.18 -9.68 5.48
N ILE A 402 9.27 -8.89 6.55
CA ILE A 402 8.72 -7.52 6.63
C ILE A 402 9.87 -6.52 6.63
N SER A 403 9.82 -5.55 5.72
CA SER A 403 10.79 -4.46 5.56
C SER A 403 10.08 -3.18 5.11
N SER A 404 10.81 -2.07 5.02
CA SER A 404 10.27 -0.88 4.33
C SER A 404 9.84 -1.27 2.91
N GLY A 405 8.67 -0.79 2.47
CA GLY A 405 8.02 -1.16 1.22
C GLY A 405 7.14 -2.43 1.28
N SER A 406 7.11 -3.19 2.38
CA SER A 406 6.21 -4.35 2.50
C SER A 406 4.74 -3.94 2.36
N LEU A 407 3.97 -4.69 1.58
CA LEU A 407 2.60 -4.32 1.23
C LEU A 407 1.66 -4.46 2.43
N ILE A 408 0.96 -3.37 2.79
CA ILE A 408 -0.20 -3.40 3.70
C ILE A 408 -1.49 -3.47 2.88
N ARG A 409 -1.56 -2.67 1.80
CA ARG A 409 -2.71 -2.66 0.88
C ARG A 409 -2.27 -2.27 -0.53
N ALA A 410 -2.73 -3.03 -1.52
CA ALA A 410 -2.48 -2.76 -2.93
C ALA A 410 -3.18 -1.48 -3.41
N ALA A 411 -2.53 -0.79 -4.35
CA ALA A 411 -3.11 0.30 -5.12
C ALA A 411 -4.34 -0.18 -5.93
N THR A 412 -5.30 0.70 -6.07
CA THR A 412 -6.46 0.60 -6.95
C THR A 412 -6.57 1.90 -7.74
N THR A 413 -7.76 2.51 -7.82
CA THR A 413 -7.97 3.80 -8.46
C THR A 413 -7.66 4.93 -7.48
N ALA A 414 -7.06 6.02 -7.97
CA ALA A 414 -6.88 7.24 -7.18
C ALA A 414 -8.24 7.89 -6.88
N PRO A 415 -8.58 8.19 -5.61
CA PRO A 415 -9.76 8.99 -5.29
C PRO A 415 -9.56 10.45 -5.70
N THR A 416 -10.66 11.14 -5.99
CA THR A 416 -10.64 12.54 -6.41
C THR A 416 -11.06 13.46 -5.27
N ILE A 417 -10.18 14.40 -4.90
CA ILE A 417 -10.44 15.47 -3.94
C ILE A 417 -10.66 16.77 -4.71
N THR A 418 -11.70 17.50 -4.33
CA THR A 418 -11.99 18.85 -4.88
C THR A 418 -12.30 19.83 -3.77
N ASN A 419 -12.27 21.14 -4.08
CA ASN A 419 -12.72 22.17 -3.15
C ASN A 419 -13.22 23.42 -3.89
N ALA A 420 -14.53 23.65 -3.90
CA ALA A 420 -15.11 24.82 -4.56
C ALA A 420 -14.94 26.15 -3.78
N ALA A 421 -14.35 26.12 -2.58
CA ALA A 421 -14.21 27.26 -1.69
C ALA A 421 -12.77 27.55 -1.24
N GLY A 422 -11.77 26.85 -1.80
CA GLY A 422 -10.37 27.03 -1.43
C GLY A 422 -9.45 26.01 -2.08
N ASN A 423 -8.36 25.68 -1.38
CA ASN A 423 -7.38 24.71 -1.85
C ASN A 423 -7.92 23.27 -1.74
N GLY A 424 -7.52 22.39 -2.65
CA GLY A 424 -7.84 20.97 -2.54
C GLY A 424 -7.23 20.35 -1.28
N ILE A 425 -5.92 20.55 -1.09
CA ILE A 425 -5.18 20.13 0.10
C ILE A 425 -4.36 21.32 0.61
N PHE A 426 -4.46 21.62 1.90
CA PHE A 426 -3.69 22.68 2.55
C PHE A 426 -2.79 22.09 3.64
N ILE A 427 -1.49 22.26 3.51
CA ILE A 427 -0.47 21.67 4.39
C ILE A 427 0.17 22.79 5.20
N THR A 428 0.13 22.66 6.52
CA THR A 428 0.80 23.58 7.47
C THR A 428 1.61 22.84 8.53
N GLY A 429 1.53 21.50 8.58
CA GLY A 429 2.35 20.67 9.46
C GLY A 429 3.64 20.21 8.79
N ASP A 430 4.72 20.09 9.56
CA ASP A 430 6.00 19.55 9.09
C ASP A 430 5.97 18.03 8.91
N SER A 431 6.83 17.49 8.05
CA SER A 431 6.97 16.04 7.84
C SER A 431 5.69 15.39 7.31
N VAL A 432 4.91 16.12 6.52
CA VAL A 432 3.64 15.64 5.95
C VAL A 432 3.89 14.94 4.61
N GLU A 433 3.16 13.84 4.39
CA GLU A 433 3.18 13.12 3.12
C GLU A 433 1.80 13.12 2.47
N VAL A 434 1.73 13.44 1.17
CA VAL A 434 0.50 13.35 0.36
C VAL A 434 0.79 12.48 -0.86
N ALA A 435 0.03 11.40 -1.05
CA ALA A 435 0.26 10.49 -2.17
C ALA A 435 -0.98 9.76 -2.70
N GLY A 436 -0.97 9.35 -3.97
CA GLY A 436 -1.97 8.42 -4.53
C GLY A 436 -3.35 9.01 -4.80
N LEU A 437 -3.43 10.32 -5.09
CA LEU A 437 -4.67 11.09 -5.20
C LEU A 437 -4.84 11.72 -6.60
N ASN A 438 -6.08 12.06 -6.93
CA ASN A 438 -6.36 13.10 -7.92
C ASN A 438 -6.86 14.35 -7.17
N VAL A 439 -6.24 15.49 -7.37
CA VAL A 439 -6.67 16.78 -6.80
C VAL A 439 -7.10 17.68 -7.94
N SER A 440 -8.39 17.97 -8.01
CA SER A 440 -8.94 18.68 -9.17
C SER A 440 -9.99 19.70 -8.82
N ALA A 441 -10.19 20.65 -9.74
CA ALA A 441 -11.24 21.66 -9.66
C ALA A 441 -11.29 22.38 -8.30
N ALA A 442 -10.13 22.61 -7.68
CA ALA A 442 -10.05 23.51 -6.54
C ALA A 442 -10.26 24.95 -7.04
N SER A 443 -11.02 25.74 -6.31
CA SER A 443 -11.23 27.16 -6.63
C SER A 443 -10.00 28.03 -6.34
N ASN A 444 -8.95 27.43 -5.77
CA ASN A 444 -7.63 28.03 -5.59
C ASN A 444 -6.55 27.03 -6.05
N ASN A 445 -5.55 26.71 -5.22
CA ASN A 445 -4.52 25.74 -5.58
C ASN A 445 -5.00 24.29 -5.40
N GLY A 446 -4.46 23.36 -6.18
CA GLY A 446 -4.66 21.94 -5.94
C GLY A 446 -4.11 21.55 -4.57
N ILE A 447 -2.80 21.69 -4.41
CA ILE A 447 -2.09 21.49 -3.13
C ILE A 447 -1.37 22.78 -2.77
N TYR A 448 -1.50 23.22 -1.52
CA TYR A 448 -0.79 24.38 -1.00
C TYR A 448 -0.05 23.99 0.29
N ALA A 449 1.28 23.99 0.27
CA ALA A 449 2.12 23.85 1.45
C ALA A 449 2.63 25.21 1.88
N TYR A 450 2.27 25.64 3.09
CA TYR A 450 2.60 26.96 3.61
C TYR A 450 3.42 26.83 4.90
N ASN A 451 4.66 27.30 4.88
CA ASN A 451 5.57 27.27 6.02
C ASN A 451 5.71 25.87 6.65
N ALA A 452 5.74 24.83 5.81
CA ALA A 452 5.84 23.43 6.23
C ALA A 452 7.13 22.81 5.68
N GLY A 453 8.00 22.32 6.56
CA GLY A 453 9.24 21.64 6.19
C GLY A 453 9.07 20.13 6.05
N ASN A 454 9.99 19.47 5.34
CA ASN A 454 9.99 18.02 5.10
C ASN A 454 8.68 17.50 4.47
N VAL A 455 8.13 18.23 3.49
CA VAL A 455 6.88 17.85 2.84
C VAL A 455 7.15 16.95 1.64
N THR A 456 6.52 15.78 1.57
CA THR A 456 6.58 14.88 0.42
C THR A 456 5.24 14.86 -0.31
N ILE A 457 5.25 15.18 -1.61
CA ILE A 457 4.08 15.12 -2.49
C ILE A 457 4.42 14.19 -3.64
N ARG A 458 3.73 13.04 -3.74
CA ARG A 458 4.12 12.03 -4.74
C ARG A 458 2.98 11.23 -5.35
N ASP A 459 3.23 10.62 -6.50
CA ASP A 459 2.34 9.61 -7.10
C ASP A 459 0.89 10.10 -7.25
N LEU A 460 0.70 11.34 -7.71
CA LEU A 460 -0.61 11.97 -7.76
C LEU A 460 -0.79 12.88 -8.98
N THR A 461 -2.04 13.23 -9.27
CA THR A 461 -2.39 14.19 -10.33
C THR A 461 -3.02 15.44 -9.72
N ALA A 462 -2.50 16.62 -10.04
CA ALA A 462 -3.09 17.91 -9.73
C ALA A 462 -3.57 18.57 -11.03
N THR A 463 -4.89 18.68 -11.24
CA THR A 463 -5.43 19.08 -12.55
C THR A 463 -6.66 19.99 -12.51
N GLY A 464 -6.71 20.98 -13.39
CA GLY A 464 -7.88 21.85 -13.53
C GLY A 464 -8.14 22.72 -12.29
N ASN A 465 -7.11 23.05 -11.52
CA ASN A 465 -7.22 23.95 -10.37
C ASN A 465 -7.11 25.42 -10.84
N ALA A 466 -7.81 26.33 -10.17
CA ALA A 466 -7.92 27.72 -10.61
C ALA A 466 -6.59 28.48 -10.59
N ASN A 467 -5.70 28.14 -9.65
CA ASN A 467 -4.35 28.68 -9.56
C ASN A 467 -3.31 27.58 -9.80
N ASP A 468 -2.43 27.30 -8.85
CA ASP A 468 -1.32 26.36 -9.05
C ASP A 468 -1.79 24.92 -8.82
N GLY A 469 -1.27 23.96 -9.59
CA GLY A 469 -1.45 22.54 -9.29
C GLY A 469 -0.87 22.21 -7.92
N ILE A 470 0.38 22.65 -7.69
CA ILE A 470 1.06 22.63 -6.39
C ILE A 470 1.70 23.99 -6.14
N LEU A 471 1.45 24.57 -4.97
CA LEU A 471 2.14 25.73 -4.43
C LEU A 471 2.89 25.31 -3.16
N VAL A 472 4.19 25.55 -3.12
CA VAL A 472 5.00 25.50 -1.89
C VAL A 472 5.48 26.91 -1.59
N GLU A 473 5.14 27.40 -0.41
CA GLU A 473 5.43 28.77 0.00
C GLU A 473 6.17 28.81 1.34
N ALA A 474 7.31 29.51 1.34
CA ALA A 474 8.02 29.94 2.53
C ALA A 474 7.81 31.45 2.72
N ASN A 475 7.27 31.87 3.87
CA ASN A 475 6.92 33.25 4.14
C ASN A 475 7.31 33.65 5.57
N GLY A 476 8.20 34.64 5.67
CA GLY A 476 8.56 35.31 6.92
C GLY A 476 10.03 35.19 7.27
N ALA A 477 10.57 36.25 7.87
CA ALA A 477 12.00 36.34 8.17
C ALA A 477 12.43 35.21 9.13
N GLY A 478 13.47 34.46 8.73
CA GLY A 478 14.02 33.36 9.52
C GLY A 478 13.32 32.01 9.31
N ILE A 479 12.29 31.94 8.45
CA ILE A 479 11.78 30.67 7.95
C ILE A 479 12.81 30.08 6.99
N ASN A 480 13.18 28.82 7.21
CA ASN A 480 14.06 28.06 6.33
C ASN A 480 13.49 26.65 6.16
N LEU A 481 12.86 26.41 5.02
CA LEU A 481 12.22 25.14 4.69
C LEU A 481 13.18 24.27 3.91
N THR A 482 13.35 23.02 4.36
CA THR A 482 14.17 22.01 3.69
C THR A 482 13.41 20.69 3.58
N GLY A 483 13.85 19.80 2.68
CA GLY A 483 13.30 18.46 2.56
C GLY A 483 11.93 18.42 1.87
N THR A 484 11.60 19.44 1.08
CA THR A 484 10.41 19.40 0.23
C THR A 484 10.71 18.56 -1.00
N GLU A 485 9.89 17.54 -1.24
CA GLU A 485 10.05 16.59 -2.33
C GLU A 485 8.75 16.48 -3.14
N ILE A 486 8.82 16.77 -4.44
CA ILE A 486 7.72 16.58 -5.39
C ILE A 486 8.15 15.54 -6.42
N GLU A 487 7.51 14.37 -6.42
CA GLU A 487 7.97 13.22 -7.19
C GLU A 487 6.84 12.46 -7.89
N ARG A 488 6.98 12.13 -9.18
CA ARG A 488 5.93 11.40 -9.93
C ARG A 488 4.57 12.09 -9.86
N VAL A 489 4.57 13.41 -10.05
CA VAL A 489 3.37 14.24 -10.09
C VAL A 489 2.99 14.57 -11.52
N ASN A 490 1.69 14.52 -11.82
CA ASN A 490 1.11 15.09 -13.05
C ASN A 490 0.43 16.42 -12.73
N ALA A 491 1.04 17.55 -13.07
CA ALA A 491 0.49 18.90 -12.87
C ALA A 491 0.00 19.48 -14.22
N LEU A 492 -1.31 19.39 -14.46
CA LEU A 492 -1.90 19.56 -15.79
C LEU A 492 -3.09 20.55 -15.79
N ASN A 493 -3.26 21.35 -16.84
CA ASN A 493 -4.45 22.21 -17.02
C ASN A 493 -4.77 23.12 -15.82
N ASN A 494 -3.77 23.48 -15.01
CA ASN A 494 -3.90 24.48 -13.96
C ASN A 494 -3.52 25.85 -14.53
N ARG A 495 -3.57 26.91 -13.72
CA ARG A 495 -2.96 28.18 -14.09
C ARG A 495 -1.45 28.02 -14.23
N ASN A 496 -0.78 27.56 -13.17
CA ASN A 496 0.60 27.05 -13.26
C ASN A 496 0.66 25.62 -12.75
N GLY A 497 1.62 24.84 -13.23
CA GLY A 497 1.80 23.46 -12.79
C GLY A 497 2.28 23.39 -11.34
N ILE A 498 3.51 23.83 -11.10
CA ILE A 498 4.17 23.81 -9.79
C ILE A 498 4.78 25.18 -9.52
N ARG A 499 4.51 25.76 -8.34
CA ARG A 499 5.13 27.00 -7.88
C ARG A 499 5.91 26.77 -6.59
N LEU A 500 7.19 27.13 -6.61
CA LEU A 500 8.09 27.16 -5.47
C LEU A 500 8.37 28.64 -5.14
N TYR A 501 7.90 29.09 -3.99
CA TYR A 501 7.86 30.51 -3.66
C TYR A 501 8.48 30.76 -2.29
N ALA A 502 9.45 31.67 -2.21
CA ALA A 502 9.92 32.23 -0.94
C ALA A 502 9.64 33.73 -0.91
N GLN A 503 9.23 34.26 0.25
CA GLN A 503 9.00 35.69 0.41
C GLN A 503 9.33 36.19 1.82
N THR A 504 9.49 37.51 1.96
CA THR A 504 9.73 38.18 3.26
C THR A 504 10.97 37.60 3.98
N ASN A 505 12.07 37.40 3.25
CA ASN A 505 13.34 36.87 3.79
C ASN A 505 13.24 35.44 4.34
N ALA A 506 12.38 34.62 3.74
CA ALA A 506 12.35 33.18 3.96
C ALA A 506 13.25 32.44 2.96
N SER A 507 13.67 31.22 3.30
CA SER A 507 14.37 30.32 2.38
C SER A 507 13.58 29.04 2.14
N LEU A 508 13.62 28.54 0.91
CA LEU A 508 12.98 27.30 0.48
C LEU A 508 13.99 26.44 -0.29
N ALA A 509 14.20 25.21 0.15
CA ALA A 509 14.91 24.18 -0.59
C ALA A 509 13.94 23.05 -0.97
N ALA A 510 13.80 22.79 -2.26
CA ALA A 510 12.84 21.82 -2.78
C ALA A 510 13.39 21.09 -4.01
N LYS A 511 13.06 19.79 -4.13
CA LYS A 511 13.29 19.03 -5.35
C LYS A 511 12.01 18.69 -6.09
N VAL A 512 12.10 18.67 -7.41
CA VAL A 512 11.07 18.14 -8.32
C VAL A 512 11.70 17.10 -9.22
N GLU A 513 11.15 15.88 -9.23
CA GLU A 513 11.67 14.79 -10.06
C GLU A 513 10.58 13.88 -10.62
N SER A 514 10.89 13.21 -11.74
CA SER A 514 10.01 12.24 -12.40
C SER A 514 8.59 12.74 -12.66
N SER A 515 8.39 14.06 -12.82
CA SER A 515 7.07 14.70 -12.86
C SER A 515 6.73 15.22 -14.25
N THR A 516 5.44 15.21 -14.60
CA THR A 516 4.92 15.74 -15.86
C THR A 516 4.17 17.04 -15.61
N VAL A 517 4.61 18.12 -16.26
CA VAL A 517 4.06 19.46 -16.12
C VAL A 517 3.75 20.03 -17.50
N THR A 518 2.48 20.00 -17.90
CA THR A 518 2.05 20.37 -19.26
C THR A 518 0.66 20.95 -19.30
N SER A 519 0.38 21.71 -20.37
CA SER A 519 -0.94 22.23 -20.70
C SER A 519 -1.52 23.17 -19.65
N ASN A 520 -0.67 23.81 -18.84
CA ASN A 520 -1.09 24.85 -17.93
C ASN A 520 -1.35 26.16 -18.71
N THR A 521 -2.28 26.98 -18.23
CA THR A 521 -2.72 28.20 -18.95
C THR A 521 -1.74 29.35 -18.83
N GLN A 522 -0.80 29.28 -17.90
CA GLN A 522 0.39 30.11 -17.80
C GLN A 522 1.62 29.21 -17.84
N HIS A 523 2.35 29.08 -16.72
CA HIS A 523 3.65 28.43 -16.70
C HIS A 523 3.61 26.96 -16.30
N GLY A 524 4.64 26.20 -16.71
CA GLY A 524 4.87 24.86 -16.20
C GLY A 524 5.31 24.89 -14.74
N ILE A 525 6.58 25.20 -14.53
CA ILE A 525 7.16 25.38 -13.20
C ILE A 525 7.53 26.85 -12.98
N VAL A 526 7.22 27.37 -11.80
CA VAL A 526 7.57 28.71 -11.35
C VAL A 526 8.50 28.59 -10.14
N VAL A 527 9.70 29.15 -10.24
CA VAL A 527 10.64 29.31 -9.13
C VAL A 527 10.73 30.79 -8.82
N TYR A 528 10.31 31.21 -7.64
CA TYR A 528 10.18 32.63 -7.35
C TYR A 528 10.68 32.98 -5.95
N ASP A 529 11.70 33.83 -5.89
CA ASP A 529 12.19 34.45 -4.67
C ASP A 529 11.74 35.91 -4.62
N ASP A 530 10.84 36.24 -3.69
CA ASP A 530 10.44 37.59 -3.29
C ASP A 530 11.09 37.95 -1.94
N SER A 531 12.40 37.83 -1.89
CA SER A 531 13.13 38.18 -0.69
C SER A 531 14.35 39.04 -0.98
N THR A 532 14.90 39.64 0.09
CA THR A 532 16.14 40.43 0.01
C THR A 532 17.32 39.70 0.62
N ALA A 533 17.06 38.66 1.42
CA ALA A 533 18.05 37.89 2.15
C ALA A 533 17.71 36.39 2.25
N GLY A 534 16.60 35.97 1.66
CA GLY A 534 16.20 34.57 1.54
C GLY A 534 16.83 33.91 0.31
N ASN A 535 16.28 32.75 -0.08
CA ASN A 535 16.69 32.03 -1.30
C ASN A 535 15.63 30.98 -1.66
N VAL A 536 15.43 30.70 -2.95
CA VAL A 536 14.82 29.46 -3.44
C VAL A 536 15.87 28.54 -4.08
N ASP A 537 16.31 27.51 -3.35
CA ASP A 537 17.14 26.41 -3.86
C ASP A 537 16.25 25.32 -4.48
N ALA A 538 15.80 25.58 -5.72
CA ALA A 538 15.01 24.64 -6.51
C ALA A 538 15.93 23.68 -7.31
N ASP A 539 15.76 22.38 -7.07
CA ASP A 539 16.45 21.32 -7.79
C ASP A 539 15.46 20.51 -8.64
N LEU A 540 15.41 20.85 -9.92
CA LEU A 540 14.65 20.14 -10.93
C LEU A 540 15.49 19.03 -11.59
N GLY A 541 16.74 18.80 -11.15
CA GLY A 541 17.63 17.74 -11.62
C GLY A 541 19.11 18.07 -11.49
N GLY A 542 19.90 17.14 -10.94
CA GLY A 542 21.36 17.21 -10.85
C GLY A 542 21.91 18.16 -9.76
N GLY A 543 21.04 18.83 -9.01
CA GLY A 543 21.41 19.81 -8.00
C GLY A 543 21.70 19.24 -6.61
N SER A 544 21.80 20.17 -5.64
CA SER A 544 22.16 19.95 -4.23
C SER A 544 21.13 19.14 -3.44
N GLN A 545 19.87 19.16 -3.87
CA GLN A 545 18.76 18.45 -3.20
C GLN A 545 18.65 16.98 -3.67
N GLY A 546 19.45 16.59 -4.66
CA GLY A 546 19.55 15.22 -5.14
C GLY A 546 18.41 14.79 -6.06
N SER A 547 17.78 15.74 -6.78
CA SER A 547 16.81 15.41 -7.82
C SER A 547 17.47 14.62 -8.94
N ALA A 548 16.86 13.51 -9.35
CA ALA A 548 17.28 12.78 -10.55
C ALA A 548 16.94 13.52 -11.86
N GLY A 549 16.13 14.59 -11.81
CA GLY A 549 15.49 15.18 -12.97
C GLY A 549 14.37 14.28 -13.46
N LEU A 550 14.42 13.84 -14.72
CA LEU A 550 13.39 13.01 -15.35
C LEU A 550 12.01 13.67 -15.38
N ASN A 551 11.96 15.00 -15.33
CA ASN A 551 10.72 15.74 -15.50
C ASN A 551 10.41 15.93 -16.98
N SER A 552 9.12 15.92 -17.34
CA SER A 552 8.61 16.38 -18.63
C SER A 552 7.96 17.74 -18.43
N ILE A 553 8.66 18.81 -18.81
CA ILE A 553 8.23 20.20 -18.62
C ILE A 553 8.01 20.80 -20.01
N THR A 554 6.77 20.76 -20.50
CA THR A 554 6.49 21.02 -21.92
C THR A 554 5.09 21.57 -22.15
N GLY A 555 4.89 22.33 -23.22
CA GLY A 555 3.56 22.57 -23.79
C GLY A 555 2.62 23.35 -22.88
N ASN A 556 3.19 24.23 -22.05
CA ASN A 556 2.46 25.24 -21.31
C ASN A 556 2.19 26.46 -22.21
N THR A 557 1.20 27.29 -21.86
CA THR A 557 0.76 28.38 -22.76
C THR A 557 1.76 29.54 -22.79
N HIS A 558 2.33 29.85 -21.62
CA HIS A 558 3.49 30.73 -21.49
C HIS A 558 4.74 29.85 -21.43
N GLU A 559 5.75 30.21 -20.64
CA GLU A 559 6.99 29.46 -20.52
C GLU A 559 6.86 28.17 -19.69
N ASP A 560 7.60 27.15 -20.08
CA ASP A 560 7.68 25.86 -19.38
C ASP A 560 8.38 26.01 -18.02
N LEU A 561 9.37 26.89 -17.93
CA LEU A 561 10.01 27.28 -16.68
C LEU A 561 10.13 28.81 -16.58
N ALA A 562 9.51 29.39 -15.56
CA ALA A 562 9.72 30.78 -15.15
C ALA A 562 10.55 30.82 -13.87
N LEU A 563 11.61 31.63 -13.84
CA LEU A 563 12.42 31.84 -12.64
C LEU A 563 12.74 33.30 -12.35
N GLU A 564 12.68 33.63 -11.07
CA GLU A 564 13.40 34.73 -10.44
C GLU A 564 13.95 34.12 -9.14
N ALA A 565 15.27 34.00 -9.05
CA ALA A 565 15.95 33.38 -7.91
C ALA A 565 17.11 34.27 -7.43
N ASP A 566 16.95 35.59 -7.47
CA ASP A 566 17.98 36.56 -7.02
C ASP A 566 19.39 36.29 -7.60
N GLY A 567 19.45 35.95 -8.88
CA GLY A 567 20.70 35.67 -9.60
C GLY A 567 21.25 34.25 -9.40
N ALA A 568 20.57 33.39 -8.64
CA ALA A 568 20.98 32.01 -8.42
C ALA A 568 20.82 31.14 -9.69
N THR A 569 21.51 29.99 -9.69
CA THR A 569 21.37 28.97 -10.71
C THR A 569 20.35 27.92 -10.28
N VAL A 570 19.25 27.78 -11.02
CA VAL A 570 18.31 26.66 -10.87
C VAL A 570 18.86 25.44 -11.59
N SER A 571 18.98 24.32 -10.88
CA SER A 571 19.44 23.05 -11.46
C SER A 571 18.27 22.36 -12.14
N ALA A 572 18.38 22.07 -13.44
CA ALA A 572 17.33 21.44 -14.24
C ALA A 572 17.91 20.42 -15.22
N GLU A 573 18.93 19.68 -14.78
CA GLU A 573 19.57 18.65 -15.57
C GLU A 573 18.64 17.45 -15.80
N ASN A 574 18.91 16.69 -16.87
CA ASN A 574 18.24 15.42 -17.16
C ASN A 574 16.70 15.51 -17.28
N ASN A 575 16.19 16.64 -17.76
CA ASN A 575 14.76 16.85 -18.02
C ASN A 575 14.42 16.81 -19.52
N TRP A 576 13.17 16.50 -19.82
CA TRP A 576 12.58 16.54 -21.15
C TRP A 576 11.79 17.85 -21.36
N TRP A 577 12.12 18.53 -22.47
CA TRP A 577 11.60 19.85 -22.84
C TRP A 577 10.82 19.83 -24.16
N GLY A 578 10.28 18.67 -24.54
CA GLY A 578 9.47 18.52 -25.76
C GLY A 578 10.29 18.26 -27.02
N GLN A 579 11.61 18.41 -26.96
CA GLN A 579 12.52 18.14 -28.08
C GLN A 579 13.91 17.66 -27.64
N ALA A 580 14.56 16.91 -28.54
CA ALA A 580 15.95 16.51 -28.37
C ALA A 580 16.85 17.74 -28.54
N GLY A 581 17.48 18.19 -27.45
CA GLY A 581 18.33 19.39 -27.43
C GLY A 581 18.12 20.30 -26.21
N GLY A 582 17.06 20.05 -25.42
CA GLY A 582 16.71 20.88 -24.28
C GLY A 582 15.69 21.96 -24.63
N PRO A 583 15.44 22.92 -23.73
CA PRO A 583 14.43 23.94 -23.92
C PRO A 583 14.85 24.94 -25.00
N LEU A 584 13.87 25.46 -25.74
CA LEU A 584 14.03 26.68 -26.50
C LEU A 584 14.14 27.88 -25.56
N THR A 585 14.73 28.97 -26.03
CA THR A 585 14.75 30.25 -25.30
C THR A 585 13.35 30.82 -25.06
N THR A 586 12.35 30.37 -25.81
CA THR A 586 10.94 30.72 -25.62
C THR A 586 10.27 29.89 -24.53
N ASP A 587 10.87 28.79 -24.11
CA ASP A 587 10.32 27.90 -23.09
C ASP A 587 10.77 28.33 -21.68
N LEU A 588 11.65 29.34 -21.61
CA LEU A 588 12.27 29.85 -20.40
C LEU A 588 12.01 31.34 -20.24
N TYR A 589 11.64 31.75 -19.03
CA TYR A 589 11.48 33.16 -18.65
C TYR A 589 12.28 33.48 -17.38
N GLN A 590 13.12 34.51 -17.45
CA GLN A 590 13.89 35.03 -16.33
C GLN A 590 13.27 36.37 -15.91
N GLY A 591 12.58 36.37 -14.79
CA GLY A 591 11.90 37.55 -14.26
C GLY A 591 10.65 37.23 -13.46
N THR A 592 10.08 38.26 -12.85
CA THR A 592 8.91 38.12 -11.98
C THR A 592 7.67 37.70 -12.80
N PRO A 593 6.97 36.61 -12.43
CA PRO A 593 5.80 36.08 -13.15
C PRO A 593 4.50 36.80 -12.73
N LEU A 594 4.48 38.14 -12.81
CA LEU A 594 3.28 38.96 -12.57
C LEU A 594 2.46 39.07 -13.86
N ASN A 595 1.73 38.01 -14.20
CA ASN A 595 0.97 37.91 -15.46
C ASN A 595 -0.53 38.24 -15.33
N ASP A 596 -1.04 38.42 -14.11
CA ASP A 596 -2.45 38.77 -13.92
C ASP A 596 -2.73 40.13 -14.56
N ASP A 597 -3.65 40.13 -15.53
CA ASP A 597 -4.07 41.32 -16.27
C ASP A 597 -2.89 42.03 -16.97
N LEU A 598 -1.83 41.27 -17.28
CA LEU A 598 -0.69 41.73 -18.07
C LEU A 598 -1.11 41.81 -19.54
N VAL A 599 -1.11 43.02 -20.07
CA VAL A 599 -1.52 43.32 -21.44
C VAL A 599 -0.35 43.18 -22.40
N MET A 600 0.81 43.72 -22.04
CA MET A 600 1.98 43.74 -22.92
C MET A 600 3.25 43.70 -22.09
N HIS A 601 4.23 42.93 -22.54
CA HIS A 601 5.55 42.87 -21.90
C HIS A 601 6.68 42.77 -22.94
N TRP A 602 7.43 43.86 -23.14
CA TRP A 602 8.65 43.82 -23.95
C TRP A 602 9.88 43.79 -23.05
N THR A 603 10.58 42.66 -23.02
CA THR A 603 11.79 42.52 -22.20
C THR A 603 13.03 43.06 -22.89
N PHE A 604 13.08 43.14 -24.21
CA PHE A 604 14.27 43.57 -24.97
C PHE A 604 15.56 42.75 -24.74
N ASP A 605 15.55 41.70 -23.91
CA ASP A 605 16.74 40.90 -23.55
C ASP A 605 17.45 40.26 -24.74
N ASN A 606 16.67 39.86 -25.74
CA ASN A 606 17.15 39.24 -26.97
C ASN A 606 17.38 40.26 -28.09
N GLY A 607 17.31 41.56 -27.79
CA GLY A 607 17.46 42.63 -28.76
C GLY A 607 16.25 42.82 -29.68
N THR A 608 15.08 42.26 -29.33
CA THR A 608 13.83 42.43 -30.09
C THR A 608 12.71 42.95 -29.20
N ALA A 609 11.73 43.62 -29.81
CA ALA A 609 10.49 44.03 -29.13
C ALA A 609 9.45 42.90 -29.15
N THR A 610 9.84 41.70 -28.72
CA THR A 610 8.92 40.55 -28.65
C THR A 610 8.06 40.66 -27.41
N ASP A 611 6.75 40.46 -27.56
CA ASP A 611 5.79 40.48 -26.47
C ASP A 611 5.77 39.13 -25.73
N ARG A 612 6.08 39.18 -24.43
CA ARG A 612 6.12 38.07 -23.48
C ARG A 612 4.84 37.95 -22.65
N SER A 613 3.86 38.83 -22.85
CA SER A 613 2.57 38.73 -22.14
C SER A 613 1.71 37.55 -22.58
N GLY A 614 2.01 36.94 -23.73
CA GLY A 614 1.18 35.91 -24.37
C GLY A 614 0.11 36.47 -25.33
N ASN A 615 -0.07 37.79 -25.40
CA ASN A 615 -1.09 38.43 -26.25
C ASN A 615 -0.61 38.71 -27.69
N GLY A 616 0.69 38.60 -27.96
CA GLY A 616 1.26 38.71 -29.30
C GLY A 616 1.43 40.16 -29.77
N TYR A 617 1.44 41.13 -28.87
CA TYR A 617 1.61 42.56 -29.14
C TYR A 617 3.08 42.94 -29.40
N ASN A 618 3.70 42.26 -30.37
CA ASN A 618 5.09 42.47 -30.76
C ASN A 618 5.29 43.88 -31.35
N GLY A 619 6.42 44.51 -31.01
CA GLY A 619 6.89 45.75 -31.60
C GLY A 619 7.84 45.54 -32.79
N THR A 620 7.93 46.57 -33.63
CA THR A 620 8.86 46.68 -34.75
C THR A 620 9.92 47.73 -34.42
N LEU A 621 11.20 47.37 -34.58
CA LEU A 621 12.32 48.30 -34.40
C LEU A 621 12.40 49.24 -35.61
N ILE A 622 12.43 50.54 -35.37
CA ILE A 622 12.51 51.60 -36.38
C ILE A 622 13.90 52.22 -36.35
N ASN A 623 14.53 52.34 -37.53
CA ASN A 623 15.89 52.88 -37.70
C ASN A 623 16.99 52.15 -36.91
N SER A 624 16.75 50.88 -36.56
CA SER A 624 17.73 49.94 -36.02
C SER A 624 18.38 50.33 -34.67
N PRO A 625 17.59 50.60 -33.59
CA PRO A 625 18.11 50.61 -32.23
C PRO A 625 18.88 49.32 -31.95
N THR A 626 19.96 49.43 -31.18
CA THR A 626 20.93 48.34 -31.01
C THR A 626 20.71 47.56 -29.72
N PRO A 627 20.84 46.22 -29.73
CA PRO A 627 20.82 45.44 -28.49
C PRO A 627 21.99 45.82 -27.57
N SER A 628 21.73 45.96 -26.28
CA SER A 628 22.76 46.29 -25.28
C SER A 628 22.47 45.60 -23.95
N SER A 629 23.15 44.46 -23.71
CA SER A 629 23.18 43.67 -22.47
C SER A 629 21.88 43.67 -21.65
N GLY A 630 20.81 43.07 -22.19
CA GLY A 630 19.50 42.99 -21.52
C GLY A 630 18.60 44.21 -21.75
N ALA A 631 18.81 44.97 -22.82
CA ALA A 631 18.04 46.17 -23.14
C ALA A 631 18.12 46.50 -24.64
N LEU A 632 17.27 47.44 -25.08
CA LEU A 632 17.45 48.16 -26.35
C LEU A 632 18.06 49.54 -26.09
N ASP A 633 19.06 49.87 -26.90
CA ASP A 633 19.81 51.12 -26.82
C ASP A 633 19.45 52.04 -27.99
N PHE A 634 19.10 53.28 -27.65
CA PHE A 634 18.70 54.34 -28.55
C PHE A 634 19.80 55.41 -28.52
N ASN A 635 20.79 55.24 -29.40
CA ASN A 635 22.13 55.82 -29.29
C ASN A 635 22.26 57.25 -29.84
N ASN A 636 21.27 57.68 -30.61
CA ASN A 636 21.28 59.02 -31.18
C ASN A 636 19.85 59.52 -31.44
N PRO A 637 19.37 60.53 -30.69
CA PRO A 637 18.04 61.07 -30.88
C PRO A 637 17.85 61.75 -32.25
N ALA A 638 18.94 62.04 -32.98
CA ALA A 638 18.87 62.56 -34.36
C ALA A 638 18.58 61.48 -35.42
N ASP A 639 18.79 60.20 -35.11
CA ASP A 639 18.56 59.07 -36.02
C ASP A 639 17.12 58.53 -35.93
N SER A 640 16.30 59.14 -35.06
CA SER A 640 14.90 58.79 -34.86
C SER A 640 14.68 57.29 -34.61
N GLU A 641 15.55 56.70 -33.80
CA GLU A 641 15.44 55.31 -33.35
C GLU A 641 14.22 55.18 -32.40
N SER A 642 13.40 54.16 -32.61
CA SER A 642 12.21 53.93 -31.79
C SER A 642 11.70 52.49 -31.91
N VAL A 643 10.75 52.12 -31.06
CA VAL A 643 9.96 50.90 -31.21
C VAL A 643 8.52 51.28 -31.52
N GLN A 644 7.98 50.75 -32.61
CA GLN A 644 6.58 50.88 -32.97
C GLN A 644 5.83 49.58 -32.68
N GLY A 645 4.97 49.61 -31.67
CA GLY A 645 4.03 48.54 -31.34
C GLY A 645 2.81 48.51 -32.25
N VAL A 646 1.81 47.76 -31.82
CA VAL A 646 0.48 47.73 -32.42
C VAL A 646 -0.51 48.57 -31.60
N ASP A 647 -1.71 48.75 -32.13
CA ASP A 647 -2.83 49.30 -31.38
C ASP A 647 -3.33 48.26 -30.36
N VAL A 648 -3.36 48.64 -29.09
CA VAL A 648 -3.69 47.76 -27.95
C VAL A 648 -4.85 48.36 -27.16
N ASN A 649 -6.06 47.88 -27.43
CA ASN A 649 -7.30 48.40 -26.81
C ASN A 649 -7.33 48.19 -25.29
N GLU A 650 -6.74 47.12 -24.78
CA GLU A 650 -6.72 46.82 -23.34
C GLU A 650 -5.85 47.83 -22.57
N SER A 651 -4.99 48.59 -23.25
CA SER A 651 -4.13 49.59 -22.63
C SER A 651 -4.75 50.99 -22.52
N ASP A 652 -5.94 51.21 -23.09
CA ASP A 652 -6.58 52.53 -23.17
C ASP A 652 -8.12 52.49 -23.11
N THR A 653 -8.70 51.31 -22.90
CA THR A 653 -10.14 51.15 -22.63
C THR A 653 -10.34 50.75 -21.17
N GLY A 654 -11.20 51.49 -20.44
CA GLY A 654 -11.51 51.20 -19.04
C GLY A 654 -11.10 52.30 -18.06
N ASN A 655 -11.09 51.97 -16.77
CA ASN A 655 -10.83 52.90 -15.68
C ASN A 655 -9.61 52.53 -14.84
N GLU A 656 -8.81 51.55 -15.22
CA GLU A 656 -7.58 51.18 -14.53
C GLU A 656 -6.46 50.89 -15.55
N LEU A 657 -5.22 51.22 -15.19
CA LEU A 657 -4.04 50.98 -16.02
C LEU A 657 -2.79 51.09 -15.16
N SER A 658 -1.81 50.25 -15.40
CA SER A 658 -0.46 50.42 -14.84
C SER A 658 0.59 50.25 -15.92
N VAL A 659 1.55 51.16 -15.96
CA VAL A 659 2.62 51.16 -16.97
C VAL A 659 3.96 51.36 -16.28
N PHE A 660 4.87 50.41 -16.49
CA PHE A 660 6.20 50.38 -15.86
C PHE A 660 7.27 49.98 -16.87
N LEU A 661 8.47 50.52 -16.71
CA LEU A 661 9.65 50.21 -17.53
C LEU A 661 10.93 50.68 -16.83
N ARG A 662 12.06 50.17 -17.33
CA ARG A 662 13.40 50.57 -16.92
C ARG A 662 13.99 51.50 -17.97
N ILE A 663 14.64 52.56 -17.50
CA ILE A 663 15.40 53.47 -18.36
C ILE A 663 16.81 53.71 -17.82
N ARG A 664 17.76 53.87 -18.73
CA ARG A 664 19.12 54.34 -18.45
C ARG A 664 19.47 55.43 -19.46
N PRO A 665 19.17 56.70 -19.15
CA PRO A 665 19.42 57.79 -20.08
C PRO A 665 20.92 58.03 -20.26
N ASP A 666 21.36 58.23 -21.50
CA ASP A 666 22.73 58.67 -21.78
C ASP A 666 22.83 60.21 -21.77
N SER A 667 21.73 60.88 -22.09
CA SER A 667 21.57 62.32 -21.90
C SER A 667 20.23 62.72 -21.28
N LEU A 668 20.21 63.91 -20.67
CA LEU A 668 19.02 64.48 -20.05
C LEU A 668 18.54 65.64 -20.90
N ILE A 669 17.59 65.36 -21.79
CA ILE A 669 17.00 66.31 -22.72
C ILE A 669 15.56 66.62 -22.28
N THR A 670 15.18 67.90 -22.22
CA THR A 670 13.79 68.26 -21.93
C THR A 670 12.87 67.71 -23.01
N THR A 671 11.67 67.26 -22.64
CA THR A 671 10.63 66.77 -23.58
C THR A 671 10.91 65.43 -24.26
N GLN A 672 12.00 64.72 -23.94
CA GLN A 672 12.26 63.38 -24.48
C GLN A 672 11.18 62.36 -24.04
N THR A 673 10.54 61.71 -24.99
CA THR A 673 9.49 60.70 -24.72
C THR A 673 10.10 59.33 -24.55
N VAL A 674 9.69 58.63 -23.48
CA VAL A 674 10.12 57.25 -23.26
C VAL A 674 9.09 56.25 -23.76
N LEU A 675 7.82 56.41 -23.40
CA LEU A 675 6.75 55.49 -23.77
C LEU A 675 5.40 56.22 -23.87
N SER A 676 4.59 55.88 -24.86
CA SER A 676 3.27 56.49 -25.02
C SER A 676 2.31 55.70 -25.89
N LYS A 677 1.02 55.93 -25.68
CA LYS A 677 -0.06 55.64 -26.63
C LYS A 677 -0.73 56.97 -27.00
N TRP A 678 -0.11 57.65 -27.95
CA TRP A 678 -0.36 59.06 -28.19
C TRP A 678 0.19 59.51 -29.54
N GLU A 679 -0.58 60.30 -30.26
CA GLU A 679 -0.09 61.07 -31.39
C GLU A 679 -0.70 62.47 -31.39
N TYR A 680 0.13 63.51 -31.34
CA TYR A 680 -0.34 64.88 -31.49
C TYR A 680 -0.61 65.21 -32.98
N THR A 681 -1.70 64.69 -33.51
CA THR A 681 -2.32 65.10 -34.78
C THR A 681 -3.77 65.54 -34.48
N ASN A 682 -4.21 66.68 -35.02
CA ASN A 682 -5.60 67.17 -34.92
C ASN A 682 -6.19 67.37 -33.51
N GLY A 683 -5.56 68.17 -32.64
CA GLY A 683 -6.25 68.77 -31.48
C GLY A 683 -6.53 67.82 -30.29
N GLY A 684 -5.87 66.66 -30.23
CA GLY A 684 -5.89 65.76 -29.06
C GLY A 684 -6.91 64.62 -29.13
N ALA A 685 -7.42 64.30 -30.32
CA ALA A 685 -8.39 63.23 -30.51
C ALA A 685 -7.81 61.81 -30.36
N GLU A 686 -6.48 61.66 -30.38
CA GLU A 686 -5.78 60.36 -30.35
C GLU A 686 -4.79 60.26 -29.18
N ASN A 687 -5.06 61.03 -28.11
CA ASN A 687 -4.21 61.06 -26.92
C ASN A 687 -4.84 60.18 -25.85
N SER A 688 -4.15 59.14 -25.41
CA SER A 688 -4.60 58.33 -24.27
C SER A 688 -3.69 58.52 -23.05
N TRP A 689 -2.43 58.14 -23.16
CA TRP A 689 -1.47 58.28 -22.07
C TRP A 689 -0.04 58.33 -22.59
N GLY A 690 0.88 58.81 -21.76
CA GLY A 690 2.29 58.85 -22.13
C GLY A 690 3.17 59.38 -21.03
N MET A 691 4.48 59.18 -21.17
CA MET A 691 5.47 59.69 -20.25
C MET A 691 6.69 60.26 -20.98
N ARG A 692 7.11 61.46 -20.55
CA ARG A 692 8.29 62.15 -21.09
C ARG A 692 8.94 63.05 -20.06
N ALA A 693 10.17 63.46 -20.34
CA ALA A 693 10.83 64.50 -19.55
C ALA A 693 10.05 65.83 -19.58
N ALA A 694 10.13 66.57 -18.48
CA ALA A 694 9.38 67.80 -18.28
C ALA A 694 9.88 68.94 -19.19
N ASN A 695 9.05 69.97 -19.34
CA ASN A 695 9.30 71.08 -20.27
C ASN A 695 10.49 71.96 -19.86
N ALA A 696 10.73 72.11 -18.56
CA ALA A 696 11.73 73.04 -18.01
C ALA A 696 12.87 72.34 -17.27
N ASP A 697 12.76 71.04 -17.02
CA ASP A 697 13.71 70.26 -16.23
C ASP A 697 13.77 68.82 -16.77
N ALA A 698 14.90 68.46 -17.38
CA ALA A 698 15.11 67.14 -17.96
C ALA A 698 15.31 66.03 -16.92
N THR A 699 15.44 66.38 -15.64
CA THR A 699 15.58 65.42 -14.53
C THR A 699 14.23 64.96 -13.97
N ASN A 700 13.13 65.60 -14.37
CA ASN A 700 11.76 65.35 -13.93
C ASN A 700 10.87 64.89 -15.09
N PHE A 701 9.79 64.16 -14.81
CA PHE A 701 8.88 63.59 -15.82
C PHE A 701 7.46 64.13 -15.70
N ILE A 702 6.78 64.15 -16.84
CA ILE A 702 5.34 64.35 -16.97
C ILE A 702 4.70 63.01 -17.34
N PHE A 703 3.66 62.63 -16.61
CA PHE A 703 2.82 61.46 -16.84
C PHE A 703 1.42 61.92 -17.24
N PHE A 704 1.03 61.63 -18.47
CA PHE A 704 -0.24 62.03 -19.06
C PHE A 704 -1.28 60.91 -18.93
N VAL A 705 -2.50 61.30 -18.58
CA VAL A 705 -3.70 60.47 -18.73
C VAL A 705 -4.78 61.38 -19.29
N ALA A 706 -5.06 61.23 -20.58
CA ALA A 706 -5.89 62.11 -21.37
C ALA A 706 -7.37 61.69 -21.33
N ALA A 707 -8.23 62.71 -21.34
CA ALA A 707 -9.65 62.56 -21.65
C ALA A 707 -9.86 62.71 -23.16
N ASN A 708 -11.04 62.34 -23.67
CA ASN A 708 -11.40 62.57 -25.06
C ASN A 708 -11.24 64.05 -25.45
N GLY A 709 -10.42 64.31 -26.48
CA GLY A 709 -10.12 65.66 -26.99
C GLY A 709 -9.13 66.44 -26.13
N ASP A 710 -8.42 65.80 -25.20
CA ASP A 710 -7.39 66.47 -24.41
C ASP A 710 -6.08 66.63 -25.18
N ALA A 711 -5.71 67.87 -25.48
CA ALA A 711 -4.47 68.23 -26.15
C ALA A 711 -3.20 68.18 -25.24
N GLY A 712 -3.25 67.52 -24.07
CA GLY A 712 -2.13 67.43 -23.12
C GLY A 712 -2.25 68.31 -21.89
N ASN A 713 -3.47 68.59 -21.43
CA ASN A 713 -3.75 69.42 -20.27
C ASN A 713 -3.90 68.62 -18.97
N ASN A 714 -4.19 67.32 -19.04
CA ASN A 714 -4.37 66.47 -17.86
C ASN A 714 -3.12 65.63 -17.62
N TYR A 715 -2.35 65.97 -16.58
CA TYR A 715 -1.11 65.26 -16.26
C TYR A 715 -0.65 65.47 -14.81
N PHE A 716 0.28 64.63 -14.40
CA PHE A 716 1.11 64.80 -13.21
C PHE A 716 2.55 65.12 -13.62
N VAL A 717 3.19 66.09 -12.97
CA VAL A 717 4.63 66.36 -13.13
C VAL A 717 5.35 66.14 -11.81
N THR A 718 6.44 65.38 -11.84
CA THR A 718 7.26 65.10 -10.66
C THR A 718 8.05 66.33 -10.24
N SER A 719 8.30 66.47 -8.94
CA SER A 719 9.19 67.52 -8.39
C SER A 719 10.59 67.02 -8.03
N ASP A 720 10.74 65.71 -7.83
CA ASP A 720 11.91 65.09 -7.20
C ASP A 720 12.30 63.75 -7.86
N LEU A 721 11.96 63.54 -9.14
CA LEU A 721 12.41 62.33 -9.85
C LEU A 721 13.93 62.29 -9.94
N ALA A 722 14.59 63.44 -10.13
CA ALA A 722 16.05 63.58 -10.07
C ALA A 722 16.80 62.49 -10.86
N LEU A 723 16.45 62.35 -12.14
CA LEU A 723 17.06 61.37 -13.04
C LEU A 723 18.56 61.68 -13.25
N THR A 724 19.39 60.64 -13.35
CA THR A 724 20.86 60.75 -13.52
C THR A 724 21.28 59.95 -14.75
N THR A 725 22.21 60.47 -15.54
CA THR A 725 22.73 59.76 -16.73
C THR A 725 23.49 58.50 -16.35
N GLY A 726 23.39 57.47 -17.18
CA GLY A 726 24.10 56.20 -17.03
C GLY A 726 23.64 55.33 -15.85
N VAL A 727 22.54 55.68 -15.17
CA VAL A 727 21.98 54.94 -14.03
C VAL A 727 20.62 54.35 -14.41
N TRP A 728 20.49 53.03 -14.30
CA TRP A 728 19.20 52.35 -14.45
C TRP A 728 18.21 52.83 -13.39
N THR A 729 17.04 53.26 -13.85
CA THR A 729 15.95 53.74 -13.02
C THR A 729 14.65 53.10 -13.49
N ASN A 730 13.94 52.47 -12.56
CA ASN A 730 12.57 52.02 -12.80
C ASN A 730 11.64 53.21 -12.67
N ILE A 731 10.79 53.44 -13.66
CA ILE A 731 9.75 54.48 -13.61
C ILE A 731 8.41 53.91 -14.07
N GLY A 732 7.32 54.52 -13.61
CA GLY A 732 6.00 54.11 -14.04
C GLY A 732 4.88 54.85 -13.33
N PHE A 733 3.65 54.48 -13.68
CA PHE A 733 2.46 55.02 -13.04
C PHE A 733 1.36 53.97 -12.89
N VAL A 734 0.50 54.22 -11.90
CA VAL A 734 -0.75 53.50 -11.65
C VAL A 734 -1.89 54.49 -11.79
N TYR A 735 -2.85 54.15 -12.63
CA TYR A 735 -4.09 54.86 -12.85
C TYR A 735 -5.29 54.05 -12.31
N ASN A 736 -6.12 54.70 -11.50
CA ASN A 736 -7.40 54.18 -11.02
C ASN A 736 -8.48 55.28 -11.08
N GLY A 737 -9.21 55.33 -12.18
CA GLY A 737 -10.25 56.30 -12.48
C GLY A 737 -11.44 56.31 -11.53
N ALA A 738 -11.59 55.31 -10.63
CA ALA A 738 -12.60 55.31 -9.58
C ALA A 738 -12.26 56.26 -8.40
N GLY A 739 -11.02 56.74 -8.33
CA GLY A 739 -10.59 57.73 -7.33
C GLY A 739 -11.39 59.03 -7.39
N VAL A 740 -11.57 59.68 -6.24
CA VAL A 740 -12.37 60.93 -6.13
C VAL A 740 -11.53 62.14 -6.55
N ALA A 741 -10.30 62.24 -6.07
CA ALA A 741 -9.35 63.30 -6.42
C ALA A 741 -8.26 62.79 -7.38
N ASN A 742 -7.54 63.71 -8.05
CA ASN A 742 -6.42 63.35 -8.92
C ASN A 742 -5.35 62.49 -8.20
N THR A 743 -5.11 62.73 -6.91
CA THR A 743 -4.18 61.96 -6.06
C THR A 743 -4.63 60.51 -5.82
N ASP A 744 -5.93 60.24 -5.91
CA ASP A 744 -6.48 58.88 -5.83
C ASP A 744 -6.40 58.19 -7.18
N LYS A 745 -6.46 58.98 -8.27
CA LYS A 745 -6.56 58.49 -9.63
C LYS A 745 -5.24 58.20 -10.31
N LEU A 746 -4.18 58.94 -10.04
CA LEU A 746 -2.89 58.75 -10.69
C LEU A 746 -1.77 58.83 -9.66
N LYS A 747 -0.96 57.78 -9.60
CA LYS A 747 0.23 57.70 -8.75
C LYS A 747 1.41 57.35 -9.63
N THR A 748 2.55 57.99 -9.41
CA THR A 748 3.77 57.80 -10.20
C THR A 748 4.88 57.30 -9.29
N PHE A 749 5.79 56.50 -9.83
CA PHE A 749 6.78 55.78 -9.05
C PHE A 749 8.18 55.89 -9.66
N LYS A 750 9.19 55.92 -8.79
CA LYS A 750 10.60 55.72 -9.11
C LYS A 750 11.16 54.68 -8.16
N ASN A 751 11.72 53.58 -8.68
CA ASN A 751 12.33 52.52 -7.85
C ASN A 751 11.44 52.14 -6.64
N SER A 752 10.15 51.90 -6.91
CA SER A 752 9.10 51.48 -5.95
C SER A 752 8.59 52.58 -5.02
N VAL A 753 9.20 53.76 -5.04
CA VAL A 753 8.80 54.88 -4.20
C VAL A 753 7.84 55.77 -4.98
N GLN A 754 6.67 56.04 -4.38
CA GLN A 754 5.72 56.99 -4.96
C GLN A 754 6.32 58.41 -4.95
N MET A 755 6.23 59.09 -6.09
CA MET A 755 6.84 60.42 -6.29
C MET A 755 5.93 61.55 -5.82
N ASN A 756 6.56 62.66 -5.41
CA ASN A 756 5.88 63.91 -5.17
C ASN A 756 5.81 64.75 -6.46
N GLY A 757 4.84 65.66 -6.51
CA GLY A 757 4.66 66.49 -7.69
C GLY A 757 3.37 67.30 -7.67
N ALA A 758 3.01 67.80 -8.85
CA ALA A 758 1.83 68.63 -9.05
C ALA A 758 0.95 68.08 -10.17
N PHE A 759 -0.36 68.19 -9.97
CA PHE A 759 -1.35 67.89 -11.00
C PHE A 759 -1.73 69.15 -11.77
N PHE A 760 -1.91 68.97 -13.08
CA PHE A 760 -2.47 69.96 -13.98
C PHE A 760 -3.69 69.36 -14.66
N GLY A 761 -4.76 70.16 -14.81
CA GLY A 761 -6.05 69.67 -15.29
C GLY A 761 -6.74 68.69 -14.34
N THR A 762 -7.65 67.90 -14.90
CA THR A 762 -8.45 66.89 -14.19
C THR A 762 -8.12 65.53 -14.76
N ILE A 763 -7.57 64.64 -13.94
CA ILE A 763 -7.34 63.25 -14.35
C ILE A 763 -8.72 62.59 -14.59
N PRO A 764 -8.97 62.01 -15.78
CA PRO A 764 -10.28 61.48 -16.14
C PRO A 764 -10.67 60.28 -15.28
N SER A 765 -11.94 59.88 -15.34
CA SER A 765 -12.42 58.66 -14.67
C SER A 765 -12.40 57.42 -15.57
N VAL A 766 -12.20 57.61 -16.87
CA VAL A 766 -12.11 56.56 -17.90
C VAL A 766 -11.03 57.00 -18.89
N LEU A 767 -10.20 56.06 -19.35
CA LEU A 767 -9.22 56.29 -20.39
C LEU A 767 -9.88 56.65 -21.71
N HIS A 768 -9.18 57.42 -22.52
CA HIS A 768 -9.59 57.70 -23.89
C HIS A 768 -9.11 56.59 -24.82
N ALA A 769 -10.05 55.96 -25.53
CA ALA A 769 -9.75 54.97 -26.56
C ALA A 769 -9.14 55.66 -27.79
N SER A 770 -7.87 55.38 -28.04
CA SER A 770 -7.08 55.85 -29.17
C SER A 770 -6.75 54.70 -30.11
N THR A 771 -6.65 54.99 -31.39
CA THR A 771 -6.19 54.04 -32.41
C THR A 771 -4.66 54.03 -32.60
N GLN A 772 -3.93 54.78 -31.77
CA GLN A 772 -2.48 54.92 -31.87
C GLN A 772 -1.77 53.68 -31.36
N PRO A 773 -0.65 53.27 -31.98
CA PRO A 773 0.16 52.18 -31.46
C PRO A 773 0.82 52.57 -30.13
N ILE A 774 1.27 51.57 -29.38
CA ILE A 774 2.26 51.79 -28.32
C ILE A 774 3.60 52.17 -28.96
N LEU A 775 4.18 53.28 -28.52
CA LEU A 775 5.42 53.82 -29.06
C LEU A 775 6.44 53.98 -27.95
N ALA A 776 7.64 53.41 -28.12
CA ALA A 776 8.78 53.61 -27.22
C ALA A 776 9.88 54.43 -27.90
N ALA A 777 10.51 55.33 -27.15
CA ALA A 777 11.52 56.29 -27.62
C ALA A 777 11.07 57.19 -28.79
N TYR A 778 9.76 57.31 -29.04
CA TYR A 778 9.19 58.11 -30.12
C TYR A 778 8.55 59.41 -29.60
N PRO A 779 8.76 60.58 -30.22
CA PRO A 779 8.24 61.84 -29.72
C PRO A 779 6.71 61.92 -29.65
N LEU A 780 6.18 62.48 -28.57
CA LEU A 780 4.74 62.66 -28.34
C LEU A 780 4.11 63.70 -29.29
N ILE A 781 4.90 64.67 -29.75
CA ILE A 781 4.42 65.84 -30.48
C ILE A 781 5.24 66.03 -31.76
N ASN A 782 4.55 66.08 -32.91
CA ASN A 782 5.12 66.44 -34.22
C ASN A 782 5.36 67.97 -34.35
N ASN A 783 5.98 68.58 -33.33
CA ASN A 783 6.40 69.98 -33.32
C ASN A 783 7.91 70.00 -33.06
N PRO A 784 8.73 70.64 -33.92
CA PRO A 784 10.19 70.66 -33.78
C PRO A 784 10.71 71.12 -32.40
N ALA A 785 9.94 71.91 -31.66
CA ALA A 785 10.29 72.37 -30.31
C ALA A 785 10.06 71.32 -29.20
N PHE A 786 9.33 70.24 -29.48
CA PHE A 786 8.90 69.20 -28.52
C PHE A 786 9.07 67.77 -29.06
N ALA A 787 9.73 67.60 -30.21
CA ALA A 787 9.91 66.34 -30.91
C ALA A 787 11.24 65.67 -30.53
N GLN A 788 11.43 65.31 -29.25
CA GLN A 788 12.67 64.70 -28.77
C GLN A 788 12.48 63.19 -28.57
N HIS A 789 13.31 62.41 -29.27
CA HIS A 789 13.47 60.97 -29.04
C HIS A 789 14.19 60.74 -27.72
N PHE A 790 14.01 59.55 -27.13
CA PHE A 790 14.79 59.15 -25.96
C PHE A 790 16.24 58.84 -26.37
N ASP A 791 17.19 59.28 -25.55
CA ASP A 791 18.62 59.03 -25.73
C ASP A 791 19.17 58.20 -24.56
N GLY A 792 19.44 56.94 -24.83
CA GLY A 792 19.87 55.92 -23.86
C GLY A 792 19.11 54.61 -24.00
N GLN A 793 19.08 53.81 -22.93
CA GLN A 793 18.55 52.44 -22.97
C GLN A 793 17.17 52.32 -22.32
N ILE A 794 16.31 51.49 -22.91
CA ILE A 794 15.01 51.07 -22.35
C ILE A 794 15.02 49.55 -22.19
N ASP A 795 14.44 49.10 -21.09
CA ASP A 795 14.27 47.68 -20.75
C ASP A 795 12.89 47.47 -20.09
N ASP A 796 12.38 46.25 -20.19
CA ASP A 796 11.35 45.70 -19.31
C ASP A 796 10.01 46.45 -19.29
N VAL A 797 9.50 46.80 -20.47
CA VAL A 797 8.25 47.55 -20.63
C VAL A 797 7.05 46.66 -20.32
N ARG A 798 6.30 46.98 -19.26
CA ARG A 798 5.06 46.30 -18.86
C ARG A 798 3.86 47.22 -18.86
N ILE A 799 2.75 46.71 -19.38
CA ILE A 799 1.44 47.34 -19.35
C ILE A 799 0.43 46.36 -18.75
N TYR A 800 -0.35 46.82 -17.77
CA TYR A 800 -1.41 46.07 -17.14
C TYR A 800 -2.73 46.83 -17.28
N ASN A 801 -3.84 46.15 -17.56
CA ASN A 801 -5.18 46.75 -17.60
C ASN A 801 -5.86 46.79 -16.20
N ARG A 802 -5.04 46.85 -15.15
CA ARG A 802 -5.46 46.98 -13.76
C ARG A 802 -4.56 47.91 -12.97
N ALA A 803 -5.01 48.34 -11.80
CA ALA A 803 -4.20 49.10 -10.87
C ALA A 803 -3.31 48.17 -10.02
N LEU A 804 -1.98 48.22 -10.20
CA LEU A 804 -1.04 47.45 -9.39
C LEU A 804 -0.98 47.97 -7.95
N SER A 805 -0.78 47.05 -7.01
CA SER A 805 -0.53 47.34 -5.61
C SER A 805 0.93 47.69 -5.34
N THR A 806 1.22 48.39 -4.23
CA THR A 806 2.60 48.73 -3.85
C THR A 806 3.55 47.51 -3.77
N PRO A 807 3.15 46.36 -3.22
CA PRO A 807 3.99 45.16 -3.24
C PRO A 807 4.31 44.67 -4.66
N GLU A 808 3.32 44.58 -5.55
CA GLU A 808 3.56 44.15 -6.94
C GLU A 808 4.49 45.09 -7.70
N ILE A 809 4.39 46.39 -7.42
CA ILE A 809 5.32 47.39 -7.98
C ILE A 809 6.73 47.19 -7.42
N ALA A 810 6.85 46.88 -6.12
CA ALA A 810 8.15 46.57 -5.53
C ALA A 810 8.80 45.36 -6.20
N GLU A 811 8.00 44.35 -6.54
CA GLU A 811 8.46 43.14 -7.21
C GLU A 811 8.94 43.35 -8.63
N ILE A 812 8.23 44.16 -9.42
CA ILE A 812 8.70 44.54 -10.76
C ILE A 812 10.09 45.19 -10.68
N HIS A 813 10.37 45.95 -9.62
CA HIS A 813 11.62 46.70 -9.50
C HIS A 813 12.76 45.94 -8.84
N ARG A 814 12.46 44.95 -7.98
CA ARG A 814 13.46 44.09 -7.32
C ARG A 814 14.04 43.04 -8.26
N MET A 815 13.28 42.71 -9.32
CA MET A 815 13.61 41.69 -10.31
C MET A 815 15.10 41.61 -10.68
N ASP A 816 15.68 40.44 -10.43
CA ASP A 816 17.00 40.04 -10.89
C ASP A 816 16.91 39.04 -12.05
N THR A 817 17.02 39.58 -13.27
CA THR A 817 17.03 38.79 -14.51
C THR A 817 18.35 38.06 -14.75
N THR A 818 19.34 38.12 -13.84
CA THR A 818 20.61 37.40 -13.97
C THR A 818 20.55 35.93 -13.54
N SER A 819 19.39 35.48 -13.04
CA SER A 819 19.14 34.10 -12.66
C SER A 819 19.41 33.15 -13.84
N THR A 820 20.11 32.04 -13.61
CA THR A 820 20.52 31.10 -14.67
C THR A 820 19.88 29.73 -14.50
N ILE A 821 19.79 28.96 -15.59
CA ILE A 821 19.28 27.60 -15.56
C ILE A 821 20.34 26.65 -16.10
N ASN A 822 20.67 25.61 -15.34
CA ASN A 822 21.51 24.52 -15.82
C ASN A 822 20.65 23.40 -16.42
N THR A 823 20.61 23.30 -17.75
CA THR A 823 19.81 22.31 -18.49
C THR A 823 20.66 21.17 -19.07
N THR A 824 21.88 20.97 -18.52
CA THR A 824 22.82 19.95 -18.99
C THR A 824 22.19 18.55 -18.95
N GLY A 825 22.54 17.70 -19.91
CA GLY A 825 22.01 16.33 -19.94
C GLY A 825 20.52 16.21 -20.29
N SER A 826 19.91 17.25 -20.87
CA SER A 826 18.53 17.20 -21.37
C SER A 826 18.23 15.90 -22.12
N LEU A 827 17.08 15.29 -21.83
CA LEU A 827 16.69 13.97 -22.33
C LEU A 827 16.45 14.00 -23.84
N SER A 828 16.67 12.87 -24.51
CA SER A 828 16.38 12.70 -25.95
C SER A 828 14.95 12.27 -26.27
N SER A 829 14.19 11.85 -25.25
CA SER A 829 12.79 11.45 -25.33
C SER A 829 12.11 11.68 -23.98
N ALA A 830 10.78 11.79 -24.00
CA ALA A 830 10.00 11.84 -22.76
C ALA A 830 10.31 10.61 -21.86
N PRO A 831 10.50 10.83 -20.55
CA PRO A 831 10.83 9.78 -19.56
C PRO A 831 9.64 8.87 -19.20
#